data_AF-A0A494RCB7-F1
#
_entry.id   AF-A0A494RCB7-F1
#
_cell.length_a   1.000
_cell.length_b   1.000
_cell.length_c   1.000
_cell.angle_alpha   90.00
_cell.angle_beta   90.00
_cell.angle_gamma   90.00
#
_symmetry.space_group_name_H-M   'P 1'
#
loop_
_entity.id
_entity.type
_entity.pdbx_description
1 polymer ?
#
loop_
_entity_poly.entity_id
_entity_poly.type
_entity_poly.pdbx_seq_one_letter_code
_entity_poly.pdbx_strand_id
1 'polypeptide(L)'
;MNILFFLEPSIELGNPEFRYATLRSAIVPQVAALHKVGVRTHTVTSTVIAERAMNDGHLGALQSVSTLDPLNWTEGENTLERSLRHQAKIFNKGEIERLSTLVKADLPSDFSPDIVIVWEAAVSWLSHAFPNARVIYQMPGFFSRAPFPQLIAFDSGLLAQTANIQDLTLSHKDATSIQDLRMYERRFLSSVSPIHETLLALKERFKKIILLPLQIDGYFMIDSILERRSQFDVLTEILKRTPKHHAIIVTNYRSPQTNSQVLTEHNVKYLRSRFPNFCYFEKLDKIPSVSQFIVPEADGVITVSSSLGYQAAFWQKPLITFGKSHISAFSSAQEWEDFSVQVDGGYSIDRDALIASLIKTRHLPAKLLSEDGERYATWLRQTILAPEGVFPAWTTDQESIGDLLKSMRQEPELLKQLGYFNRTREESSMYHCRELSQQIHRYPIISFDIFDTLLYRPFKSPSEMFDFITEKVRQLCNMPSLNFKEARRSAERNAFEKAIENGFGETTIDDIYIEFSGQQNISLETAKKVQELEMQVEMDILYPRSSGFKAFNEARSLGKRVILISDMYLPKDFLETILKKNGFTGYEHFYLSSEVKLKKHNGKLFDFVIEDLGVDPTTILHIGDNLAADVIKAKERGIKPFHLVKASEVFSTTDAYNLPWLRDEDRHSLDWKMILAVAGNRFHDNPYLPQRRGTLFSGDAWRLGYYGQGPLLLAYTKWLIEQSIRDGVKRLYFLSRDGLIMKESYDRLAKNYDKAPSSHYLLCSRRAVNLAKIKDAHGVMDLLHVDYARTTIQHLLSSRFGVYVASIPTETLKKHNFSLDSIVTQRHIELLKPLLLDLLPLILEAAKIERDNYLEYLESTGLLNEDQASVVDIGYAGTMQESLFLLNEKRKLFGGYYLMTFRQAIKRVDNYGMSIKGFLGNFVDRHDTHNPFCNHIPLYETLFSSEDTSFIRMDRDWKGRLSPVFMDRMEGEAKREQIVHRIHRGSLAFIDDISQIFGRHFRQLDIEPNKSMRILATFFTQPHPVDARIFSGIVFEDAYGGAGLKTILPENDNLESNCVWKKGAEVIKAAMPTAQQANAQTAKTDKSANQVVFEPPYAQVFDKIEHRIIRWVVRKTSNDKKFRKFEHTPVKFFADSKTKHVRLLGKIYMSRS
;
A
#
# COMPACT_ATOMS: atom_id res chain seq x y z
N MET A 1 -51.89 -3.86 -9.35
CA MET A 1 -50.58 -4.20 -9.91
C MET A 1 -50.33 -5.67 -9.63
N ASN A 2 -50.15 -6.44 -10.68
CA ASN A 2 -49.86 -7.87 -10.67
C ASN A 2 -48.42 -8.09 -11.15
N ILE A 3 -47.60 -8.78 -10.36
CA ILE A 3 -46.19 -9.01 -10.67
C ILE A 3 -45.94 -10.51 -10.83
N LEU A 4 -45.38 -10.92 -11.98
CA LEU A 4 -44.90 -12.28 -12.16
C LEU A 4 -43.38 -12.31 -11.98
N PHE A 5 -42.90 -13.04 -10.97
CA PHE A 5 -41.49 -13.38 -10.82
C PHE A 5 -41.20 -14.66 -11.61
N PHE A 6 -40.24 -14.60 -12.52
CA PHE A 6 -39.82 -15.73 -13.33
C PHE A 6 -38.40 -16.16 -12.94
N LEU A 7 -38.27 -17.41 -12.50
CA LEU A 7 -37.00 -18.07 -12.23
C LEU A 7 -36.84 -19.25 -13.17
N GLU A 8 -35.73 -19.29 -13.90
CA GLU A 8 -35.45 -20.30 -14.93
C GLU A 8 -35.65 -21.74 -14.37
N PRO A 9 -36.57 -22.54 -14.96
CA PRO A 9 -36.87 -23.88 -14.45
C PRO A 9 -35.92 -24.98 -14.98
N SER A 10 -34.93 -24.64 -15.80
CA SER A 10 -33.97 -25.61 -16.36
C SER A 10 -32.98 -26.16 -15.34
N ILE A 11 -32.41 -27.33 -15.64
CA ILE A 11 -31.25 -27.88 -14.93
C ILE A 11 -29.98 -27.21 -15.46
N GLU A 12 -29.43 -26.26 -14.71
CA GLU A 12 -28.21 -25.53 -15.08
C GLU A 12 -26.98 -26.13 -14.41
N LEU A 13 -25.87 -26.23 -15.14
CA LEU A 13 -24.59 -26.75 -14.64
C LEU A 13 -24.70 -28.18 -14.02
N GLY A 14 -25.66 -28.97 -14.51
CA GLY A 14 -25.94 -30.32 -13.99
C GLY A 14 -26.56 -30.34 -12.59
N ASN A 15 -27.06 -29.22 -12.08
CA ASN A 15 -27.67 -29.11 -10.75
C ASN A 15 -29.12 -28.59 -10.82
N PRO A 16 -30.14 -29.42 -10.52
CA PRO A 16 -31.54 -29.00 -10.56
C PRO A 16 -31.93 -28.00 -9.46
N GLU A 17 -31.11 -27.85 -8.41
CA GLU A 17 -31.29 -26.87 -7.34
C GLU A 17 -30.46 -25.58 -7.53
N PHE A 18 -29.76 -25.42 -8.67
CA PHE A 18 -28.83 -24.31 -8.89
C PHE A 18 -29.39 -22.92 -8.53
N ARG A 19 -30.66 -22.67 -8.90
CA ARG A 19 -31.35 -21.39 -8.66
C ARG A 19 -31.97 -21.23 -7.27
N TYR A 20 -31.90 -22.23 -6.40
CA TYR A 20 -32.58 -22.19 -5.10
C TYR A 20 -32.05 -21.05 -4.20
N ALA A 21 -30.73 -20.85 -4.19
CA ALA A 21 -30.10 -19.77 -3.44
C ALA A 21 -30.62 -18.38 -3.90
N THR A 22 -30.89 -18.23 -5.20
CA THR A 22 -31.47 -17.02 -5.79
C THR A 22 -32.91 -16.82 -5.32
N LEU A 23 -33.76 -17.85 -5.41
CA LEU A 23 -35.13 -17.77 -4.92
C LEU A 23 -35.16 -17.29 -3.47
N ARG A 24 -34.39 -17.96 -2.60
CA ARG A 24 -34.33 -17.67 -1.16
C ARG A 24 -33.82 -16.27 -0.85
N SER A 25 -32.75 -15.82 -1.51
CA SER A 25 -32.05 -14.59 -1.13
C SER A 25 -32.49 -13.34 -1.88
N ALA A 26 -33.07 -13.49 -3.08
CA ALA A 26 -33.47 -12.36 -3.92
C ALA A 26 -34.99 -12.27 -4.09
N ILE A 27 -35.68 -13.37 -4.43
CA ILE A 27 -37.11 -13.33 -4.79
C ILE A 27 -38.01 -13.33 -3.57
N VAL A 28 -37.82 -14.27 -2.63
CA VAL A 28 -38.65 -14.41 -1.42
C VAL A 28 -38.75 -13.10 -0.62
N PRO A 29 -37.65 -12.36 -0.34
CA PRO A 29 -37.74 -11.10 0.40
C PRO A 29 -38.53 -10.02 -0.34
N GLN A 30 -38.37 -9.94 -1.67
CA GLN A 30 -39.09 -8.99 -2.52
C GLN A 30 -40.59 -9.27 -2.50
N VAL A 31 -40.98 -10.53 -2.72
CA VAL A 31 -42.37 -10.96 -2.70
C VAL A 31 -43.00 -10.67 -1.34
N ALA A 32 -42.31 -10.99 -0.25
CA ALA A 32 -42.80 -10.72 1.10
C ALA A 32 -43.01 -9.22 1.37
N ALA A 33 -42.12 -8.35 0.89
CA ALA A 33 -42.24 -6.91 1.04
C ALA A 33 -43.42 -6.33 0.23
N LEU A 34 -43.56 -6.76 -1.03
CA LEU A 34 -44.65 -6.34 -1.93
C LEU A 34 -46.03 -6.81 -1.44
N HIS A 35 -46.10 -8.03 -0.92
CA HIS A 35 -47.36 -8.56 -0.38
C HIS A 35 -47.86 -7.74 0.83
N LYS A 36 -46.95 -7.29 1.71
CA LYS A 36 -47.32 -6.45 2.88
C LYS A 36 -48.02 -5.14 2.50
N VAL A 37 -47.81 -4.64 1.27
CA VAL A 37 -48.45 -3.43 0.74
C VAL A 37 -49.56 -3.74 -0.27
N GLY A 38 -50.09 -4.97 -0.26
CA GLY A 38 -51.25 -5.37 -1.05
C GLY A 38 -50.98 -5.58 -2.54
N VAL A 39 -49.73 -5.73 -2.97
CA VAL A 39 -49.40 -6.06 -4.36
C VAL A 39 -49.56 -7.56 -4.59
N ARG A 40 -50.30 -7.94 -5.63
CA ARG A 40 -50.46 -9.35 -6.03
C ARG A 40 -49.20 -9.82 -6.74
N THR A 41 -48.63 -10.93 -6.29
CA THR A 41 -47.44 -11.52 -6.89
C THR A 41 -47.68 -12.98 -7.22
N HIS A 42 -46.98 -13.48 -8.24
CA HIS A 42 -46.98 -14.89 -8.62
C HIS A 42 -45.57 -15.31 -9.02
N THR A 43 -45.11 -16.48 -8.58
CA THR A 43 -43.76 -16.96 -8.89
C THR A 43 -43.82 -18.19 -9.79
N VAL A 44 -43.10 -18.17 -10.92
CA VAL A 44 -42.90 -19.34 -11.79
C VAL A 44 -41.49 -19.86 -11.59
N THR A 45 -41.35 -21.14 -11.27
CA THR A 45 -40.06 -21.80 -11.02
C THR A 45 -40.15 -23.30 -11.33
N SER A 46 -39.06 -24.07 -11.19
CA SER A 46 -39.13 -25.52 -11.35
C SER A 46 -39.81 -26.22 -10.17
N THR A 47 -40.34 -27.42 -10.43
CA THR A 47 -40.86 -28.34 -9.39
C THR A 47 -39.85 -28.56 -8.27
N VAL A 48 -38.61 -28.88 -8.60
CA VAL A 48 -37.53 -29.14 -7.64
C VAL A 48 -37.25 -27.94 -6.74
N ILE A 49 -37.19 -26.74 -7.32
CA ILE A 49 -36.92 -25.51 -6.56
C ILE A 49 -38.09 -25.16 -5.63
N ALA A 50 -39.33 -25.36 -6.08
CA ALA A 50 -40.52 -25.14 -5.26
C ALA A 50 -40.64 -26.14 -4.10
N GLU A 51 -40.33 -27.43 -4.34
CA GLU A 51 -40.27 -28.45 -3.29
C GLU A 51 -39.21 -28.10 -2.24
N ARG A 52 -38.02 -27.67 -2.69
CA ARG A 52 -36.97 -27.19 -1.78
C ARG A 52 -37.43 -25.97 -0.97
N ALA A 53 -38.13 -25.02 -1.61
CA ALA A 53 -38.70 -23.86 -0.94
C ALA A 53 -39.79 -24.23 0.08
N MET A 54 -40.59 -25.25 -0.20
CA MET A 54 -41.57 -25.80 0.74
C MET A 54 -40.88 -26.38 1.98
N ASN A 55 -39.85 -27.21 1.78
CA ASN A 55 -39.12 -27.87 2.86
C ASN A 55 -38.42 -26.85 3.78
N ASP A 56 -37.88 -25.77 3.22
CA ASP A 56 -37.22 -24.70 3.98
C ASP A 56 -38.20 -23.61 4.47
N GLY A 57 -39.52 -23.79 4.29
CA GLY A 57 -40.57 -22.95 4.87
C GLY A 57 -40.84 -21.61 4.13
N HIS A 58 -40.45 -21.48 2.87
CA HIS A 58 -40.57 -20.25 2.09
C HIS A 58 -41.87 -20.12 1.28
N LEU A 59 -42.66 -21.20 1.13
CA LEU A 59 -43.93 -21.13 0.37
C LEU A 59 -44.93 -20.12 0.96
N GLY A 60 -45.00 -20.00 2.29
CA GLY A 60 -45.89 -19.04 2.94
C GLY A 60 -45.57 -17.57 2.57
N ALA A 61 -44.30 -17.27 2.29
CA ALA A 61 -43.89 -15.95 1.83
C ALA A 61 -44.17 -15.74 0.33
N LEU A 62 -44.02 -16.78 -0.49
CA LEU A 62 -44.26 -16.71 -1.93
C LEU A 62 -45.75 -16.64 -2.29
N GLN A 63 -46.61 -17.22 -1.45
CA GLN A 63 -48.06 -17.30 -1.57
C GLN A 63 -48.61 -18.06 -2.78
N SER A 64 -48.26 -17.62 -3.98
CA SER A 64 -48.75 -18.13 -5.25
C SER A 64 -47.58 -18.54 -6.13
N VAL A 65 -47.53 -19.84 -6.48
CA VAL A 65 -46.41 -20.45 -7.21
C VAL A 65 -46.96 -21.39 -8.28
N SER A 66 -46.43 -21.29 -9.51
CA SER A 66 -46.57 -22.33 -10.54
C SER A 66 -45.24 -23.05 -10.73
N THR A 67 -45.30 -24.36 -10.90
CA THR A 67 -44.11 -25.20 -11.05
C THR A 67 -44.05 -25.80 -12.44
N LEU A 68 -42.85 -25.86 -12.99
CA LEU A 68 -42.59 -26.49 -14.29
C LEU A 68 -41.60 -27.65 -14.11
N ASP A 69 -41.90 -28.78 -14.72
CA ASP A 69 -40.96 -29.89 -14.77
C ASP A 69 -39.77 -29.54 -15.68
N PRO A 70 -38.51 -29.59 -15.20
CA PRO A 70 -37.34 -29.21 -15.98
C PRO A 70 -37.14 -30.02 -17.27
N LEU A 71 -37.58 -31.28 -17.31
CA LEU A 71 -37.42 -32.15 -18.47
C LEU A 71 -38.45 -31.79 -19.54
N ASN A 72 -39.70 -31.54 -19.15
CA ASN A 72 -40.74 -31.04 -20.05
C ASN A 72 -40.42 -29.63 -20.57
N TRP A 73 -39.76 -28.81 -19.75
CA TRP A 73 -39.34 -27.48 -20.13
C TRP A 73 -38.33 -27.50 -21.29
N THR A 74 -37.33 -28.37 -21.20
CA THR A 74 -36.21 -28.46 -22.15
C THR A 74 -36.45 -29.41 -23.33
N GLU A 75 -37.43 -30.33 -23.24
CA GLU A 75 -37.68 -31.40 -24.23
C GLU A 75 -36.42 -32.23 -24.56
N GLY A 76 -35.51 -32.36 -23.57
CA GLY A 76 -34.24 -33.07 -23.74
C GLY A 76 -33.14 -32.28 -24.46
N GLU A 77 -33.36 -31.01 -24.82
CA GLU A 77 -32.29 -30.12 -25.30
C GLU A 77 -31.30 -29.81 -24.17
N ASN A 78 -30.00 -29.70 -24.50
CA ASN A 78 -29.00 -29.26 -23.54
C ASN A 78 -29.30 -27.82 -23.08
N THR A 79 -29.40 -27.61 -21.77
CA THR A 79 -29.75 -26.31 -21.16
C THR A 79 -28.85 -25.16 -21.62
N LEU A 80 -27.53 -25.37 -21.71
CA LEU A 80 -26.60 -24.33 -22.11
C LEU A 80 -26.81 -23.94 -23.58
N GLU A 81 -26.88 -24.93 -24.48
CA GLU A 81 -27.14 -24.71 -25.90
C GLU A 81 -28.46 -23.97 -26.13
N ARG A 82 -29.52 -24.38 -25.42
CA ARG A 82 -30.81 -23.69 -25.45
C ARG A 82 -30.69 -22.24 -25.01
N SER A 83 -30.05 -21.99 -23.87
CA SER A 83 -29.85 -20.62 -23.35
C SER A 83 -29.00 -19.75 -24.29
N LEU A 84 -27.95 -20.30 -24.92
CA LEU A 84 -27.14 -19.59 -25.92
C LEU A 84 -27.98 -19.23 -27.15
N ARG A 85 -28.77 -20.19 -27.65
CA ARG A 85 -29.66 -20.01 -28.80
C ARG A 85 -30.76 -18.98 -28.51
N HIS A 86 -31.38 -19.05 -27.34
CA HIS A 86 -32.39 -18.08 -26.89
C HIS A 86 -31.80 -16.69 -26.62
N GLN A 87 -30.57 -16.60 -26.11
CA GLN A 87 -29.85 -15.33 -25.94
C GLN A 87 -29.60 -14.66 -27.29
N ALA A 88 -29.33 -15.46 -28.33
CA ALA A 88 -29.24 -15.02 -29.72
C ALA A 88 -30.62 -14.80 -30.41
N LYS A 89 -31.74 -14.96 -29.67
CA LYS A 89 -33.12 -14.87 -30.16
C LYS A 89 -33.45 -15.85 -31.28
N ILE A 90 -32.82 -17.03 -31.26
CA ILE A 90 -33.07 -18.12 -32.20
C ILE A 90 -34.01 -19.12 -31.53
N PHE A 91 -35.12 -19.47 -32.18
CA PHE A 91 -36.15 -20.36 -31.64
C PHE A 91 -36.47 -21.49 -32.63
N ASN A 92 -36.74 -22.68 -32.11
CA ASN A 92 -37.26 -23.80 -32.90
C ASN A 92 -38.71 -23.51 -33.30
N LYS A 93 -39.17 -24.12 -34.40
CA LYS A 93 -40.53 -23.93 -34.91
C LYS A 93 -41.56 -24.37 -33.85
N GLY A 94 -42.47 -23.46 -33.47
CA GLY A 94 -43.52 -23.73 -32.47
C GLY A 94 -43.05 -23.66 -31.01
N GLU A 95 -41.76 -23.37 -30.76
CA GLU A 95 -41.18 -23.36 -29.42
C GLU A 95 -41.77 -22.23 -28.55
N ILE A 96 -41.95 -21.04 -29.11
CA ILE A 96 -42.49 -19.88 -28.36
C ILE A 96 -43.93 -20.15 -27.92
N GLU A 97 -44.78 -20.71 -28.79
CA GLU A 97 -46.17 -21.04 -28.49
C GLU A 97 -46.26 -22.11 -27.41
N ARG A 98 -45.41 -23.15 -27.49
CA ARG A 98 -45.32 -24.22 -26.49
C ARG A 98 -44.92 -23.65 -25.13
N LEU A 99 -43.84 -22.88 -25.07
CA LEU A 99 -43.34 -22.30 -23.82
C LEU A 99 -44.34 -21.30 -23.22
N SER A 100 -44.99 -20.50 -24.06
CA SER A 100 -46.05 -19.58 -23.64
C SER A 100 -47.25 -20.32 -23.04
N THR A 101 -47.61 -21.48 -23.60
CA THR A 101 -48.67 -22.34 -23.07
C THR A 101 -48.28 -22.92 -21.71
N LEU A 102 -47.05 -23.43 -21.59
CA LEU A 102 -46.55 -24.01 -20.34
C LEU A 102 -46.53 -23.00 -19.18
N VAL A 103 -45.99 -21.80 -19.41
CA VAL A 103 -45.92 -20.77 -18.35
C VAL A 103 -47.31 -20.29 -17.92
N LYS A 104 -48.31 -20.34 -18.81
CA LYS A 104 -49.68 -19.90 -18.52
C LYS A 104 -50.58 -20.98 -17.91
N ALA A 105 -50.26 -22.25 -18.11
CA ALA A 105 -51.15 -23.37 -17.78
C ALA A 105 -51.61 -23.36 -16.31
N ASP A 106 -50.70 -23.06 -15.40
CA ASP A 106 -50.93 -23.09 -13.95
C ASP A 106 -51.07 -21.70 -13.32
N LEU A 107 -51.29 -20.64 -14.12
CA LEU A 107 -51.57 -19.31 -13.57
C LEU A 107 -53.02 -19.24 -13.05
N PRO A 108 -53.27 -18.50 -11.94
CA PRO A 108 -54.63 -18.25 -11.49
C PRO A 108 -55.46 -17.60 -12.59
N SER A 109 -56.70 -18.06 -12.79
CA SER A 109 -57.57 -17.61 -13.89
C SER A 109 -57.87 -16.10 -13.90
N ASP A 110 -57.73 -15.42 -12.75
CA ASP A 110 -57.92 -13.99 -12.58
C ASP A 110 -56.60 -13.19 -12.53
N PHE A 111 -55.48 -13.83 -12.87
CA PHE A 111 -54.14 -13.24 -12.81
C PHE A 111 -53.58 -12.96 -14.21
N SER A 112 -53.41 -11.67 -14.52
CA SER A 112 -52.64 -11.20 -15.68
C SER A 112 -51.56 -10.23 -15.18
N PRO A 113 -50.26 -10.46 -15.46
CA PRO A 113 -49.20 -9.58 -14.96
C PRO A 113 -49.21 -8.22 -15.67
N ASP A 114 -48.96 -7.16 -14.89
CA ASP A 114 -48.62 -5.83 -15.42
C ASP A 114 -47.10 -5.74 -15.68
N ILE A 115 -46.32 -6.53 -14.94
CA ILE A 115 -44.86 -6.62 -15.07
C ILE A 115 -44.38 -8.05 -14.81
N VAL A 116 -43.39 -8.48 -15.59
CA VAL A 116 -42.68 -9.75 -15.44
C VAL A 116 -41.24 -9.44 -15.06
N ILE A 117 -40.80 -9.95 -13.92
CA ILE A 117 -39.45 -9.78 -13.38
C ILE A 117 -38.70 -11.09 -13.52
N VAL A 118 -37.70 -11.11 -14.39
CA VAL A 118 -36.93 -12.30 -14.76
C VAL A 118 -35.58 -12.27 -14.07
N TRP A 119 -35.22 -13.30 -13.29
CA TRP A 119 -33.86 -13.39 -12.75
C TRP A 119 -32.92 -14.13 -13.73
N GLU A 120 -31.98 -13.40 -14.34
CA GLU A 120 -30.83 -13.93 -15.08
C GLU A 120 -31.13 -15.12 -16.00
N ALA A 121 -32.12 -14.98 -16.90
CA ALA A 121 -32.56 -16.03 -17.82
C ALA A 121 -32.77 -15.50 -19.25
N ALA A 122 -32.39 -16.27 -20.26
CA ALA A 122 -32.51 -15.91 -21.67
C ALA A 122 -33.94 -16.12 -22.20
N VAL A 123 -34.91 -15.37 -21.69
CA VAL A 123 -36.35 -15.60 -21.95
C VAL A 123 -37.06 -14.39 -22.58
N SER A 124 -36.42 -13.76 -23.57
CA SER A 124 -36.97 -12.60 -24.28
C SER A 124 -38.34 -12.85 -24.93
N TRP A 125 -38.66 -14.12 -25.21
CA TRP A 125 -39.96 -14.57 -25.70
C TRP A 125 -41.11 -14.40 -24.70
N LEU A 126 -40.86 -14.14 -23.41
CA LEU A 126 -41.93 -13.85 -22.44
C LEU A 126 -42.76 -12.61 -22.80
N SER A 127 -42.18 -11.69 -23.57
CA SER A 127 -42.91 -10.57 -24.18
C SER A 127 -44.03 -11.02 -25.13
N HIS A 128 -43.89 -12.19 -25.76
CA HIS A 128 -44.92 -12.79 -26.61
C HIS A 128 -45.99 -13.50 -25.77
N ALA A 129 -45.57 -14.12 -24.65
CA ALA A 129 -46.50 -14.72 -23.71
C ALA A 129 -47.37 -13.65 -23.01
N PHE A 130 -46.78 -12.53 -22.62
CA PHE A 130 -47.45 -11.45 -21.87
C PHE A 130 -47.29 -10.10 -22.58
N PRO A 131 -47.98 -9.87 -23.72
CA PRO A 131 -47.76 -8.67 -24.55
C PRO A 131 -48.16 -7.36 -23.86
N ASN A 132 -49.03 -7.42 -22.84
CA ASN A 132 -49.44 -6.26 -22.06
C ASN A 132 -48.59 -6.03 -20.81
N ALA A 133 -47.64 -6.93 -20.52
CA ALA A 133 -46.79 -6.83 -19.34
C ALA A 133 -45.42 -6.26 -19.72
N ARG A 134 -44.89 -5.39 -18.87
CA ARG A 134 -43.49 -4.95 -18.99
C ARG A 134 -42.56 -6.08 -18.57
N VAL A 135 -41.64 -6.52 -19.43
CA VAL A 135 -40.63 -7.53 -19.05
C VAL A 135 -39.33 -6.83 -18.66
N ILE A 136 -38.84 -7.10 -17.46
CA ILE A 136 -37.56 -6.60 -16.96
C ILE A 136 -36.73 -7.73 -16.35
N TYR A 137 -35.41 -7.53 -16.35
CA TYR A 137 -34.42 -8.51 -15.92
C TYR A 137 -33.75 -8.06 -14.64
N GLN A 138 -33.56 -9.00 -13.72
CA GLN A 138 -32.78 -8.86 -12.51
C GLN A 138 -31.46 -9.62 -12.59
N MET A 139 -30.42 -9.02 -12.02
CA MET A 139 -29.10 -9.61 -11.84
C MET A 139 -28.47 -9.09 -10.54
N PRO A 140 -27.40 -9.73 -10.03
CA PRO A 140 -26.54 -9.10 -9.02
C PRO A 140 -26.09 -7.70 -9.47
N GLY A 141 -26.21 -6.72 -8.58
CA GLY A 141 -25.95 -5.32 -8.89
C GLY A 141 -24.47 -4.91 -8.85
N PHE A 142 -24.25 -3.59 -8.85
CA PHE A 142 -22.93 -2.95 -8.91
C PHE A 142 -22.03 -3.42 -7.77
N PHE A 143 -22.61 -3.48 -6.57
CA PHE A 143 -22.07 -4.17 -5.41
C PHE A 143 -23.00 -5.32 -5.03
N SER A 144 -22.43 -6.47 -4.68
CA SER A 144 -23.23 -7.69 -4.40
C SER A 144 -22.67 -8.54 -3.27
N ARG A 145 -21.54 -8.14 -2.66
CA ARG A 145 -20.82 -8.87 -1.63
C ARG A 145 -20.38 -7.92 -0.53
N ALA A 146 -20.34 -8.41 0.70
CA ALA A 146 -19.74 -7.69 1.82
C ALA A 146 -18.29 -7.27 1.48
N PRO A 147 -17.82 -6.10 1.96
CA PRO A 147 -18.47 -5.21 2.94
C PRO A 147 -19.48 -4.24 2.32
N PHE A 148 -19.56 -4.18 0.99
CA PHE A 148 -20.49 -3.29 0.31
C PHE A 148 -21.95 -3.73 0.51
N PRO A 149 -22.92 -2.80 0.39
CA PRO A 149 -24.32 -3.17 0.35
C PRO A 149 -24.60 -4.10 -0.84
N GLN A 150 -25.53 -5.04 -0.65
CA GLN A 150 -26.04 -5.86 -1.76
C GLN A 150 -27.02 -5.03 -2.58
N LEU A 151 -26.72 -4.84 -3.86
CA LEU A 151 -27.58 -4.20 -4.84
C LEU A 151 -28.13 -5.25 -5.82
N ILE A 152 -29.32 -4.99 -6.35
CA ILE A 152 -29.96 -5.78 -7.41
C ILE A 152 -30.10 -4.87 -8.64
N ALA A 153 -29.53 -5.28 -9.76
CA ALA A 153 -29.67 -4.58 -11.03
C ALA A 153 -31.03 -4.89 -11.66
N PHE A 154 -31.63 -3.90 -12.30
CA PHE A 154 -32.83 -4.00 -13.11
C PHE A 154 -32.56 -3.45 -14.51
N ASP A 155 -32.98 -4.17 -15.54
CA ASP A 155 -32.75 -3.76 -16.92
C ASP A 155 -33.83 -4.27 -17.88
N SER A 156 -33.89 -3.76 -19.11
CA SER A 156 -34.78 -4.25 -20.18
C SER A 156 -34.20 -5.45 -20.93
N GLY A 157 -32.94 -5.81 -20.68
CA GLY A 157 -32.28 -6.96 -21.29
C GLY A 157 -31.04 -7.43 -20.53
N LEU A 158 -30.42 -8.52 -20.98
CA LEU A 158 -29.20 -9.08 -20.40
C LEU A 158 -27.96 -8.75 -21.24
N LEU A 159 -26.80 -8.66 -20.58
CA LEU A 159 -25.49 -8.50 -21.22
C LEU A 159 -25.45 -7.30 -22.20
N ALA A 160 -25.17 -7.53 -23.48
CA ALA A 160 -25.10 -6.47 -24.49
C ALA A 160 -26.47 -5.87 -24.85
N GLN A 161 -27.57 -6.48 -24.40
CA GLN A 161 -28.94 -6.03 -24.67
C GLN A 161 -29.49 -5.10 -23.57
N THR A 162 -28.65 -4.67 -22.63
CA THR A 162 -29.05 -3.68 -21.61
C THR A 162 -29.35 -2.32 -22.21
N ALA A 163 -30.26 -1.58 -21.59
CA ALA A 163 -30.58 -0.21 -21.95
C ALA A 163 -29.36 0.73 -21.82
N ASN A 164 -29.36 1.79 -22.63
CA ASN A 164 -28.37 2.86 -22.51
C ASN A 164 -28.46 3.51 -21.12
N ILE A 165 -27.32 3.88 -20.55
CA ILE A 165 -27.28 4.55 -19.26
C ILE A 165 -27.79 5.98 -19.47
N GLN A 166 -28.75 6.41 -18.65
CA GLN A 166 -29.29 7.77 -18.72
C GLN A 166 -28.17 8.77 -18.43
N ASP A 167 -28.08 9.84 -19.21
CA ASP A 167 -27.12 10.90 -18.90
C ASP A 167 -27.70 11.77 -17.79
N LEU A 168 -27.15 11.64 -16.59
CA LEU A 168 -27.54 12.41 -15.42
C LEU A 168 -26.34 13.26 -14.99
N THR A 169 -26.55 14.56 -14.86
CA THR A 169 -25.53 15.47 -14.34
C THR A 169 -25.17 15.06 -12.92
N LEU A 170 -23.89 14.78 -12.70
CA LEU A 170 -23.39 14.44 -11.36
C LEU A 170 -23.53 15.67 -10.45
N SER A 171 -24.36 15.54 -9.41
CA SER A 171 -24.48 16.60 -8.41
C SER A 171 -23.17 16.71 -7.60
N HIS A 172 -22.82 17.91 -7.15
CA HIS A 172 -21.66 18.10 -6.27
C HIS A 172 -21.75 17.21 -5.01
N LYS A 173 -22.96 17.06 -4.45
CA LYS A 173 -23.19 16.24 -3.27
C LYS A 173 -22.88 14.76 -3.53
N ASP A 174 -23.31 14.23 -4.67
CA ASP A 174 -22.99 12.85 -5.05
C ASP A 174 -21.49 12.66 -5.28
N ALA A 175 -20.85 13.58 -6.02
CA ALA A 175 -19.41 13.54 -6.28
C ALA A 175 -18.60 13.48 -4.98
N THR A 176 -18.89 14.35 -4.01
CA THR A 176 -18.24 14.33 -2.71
C THR A 176 -18.51 13.03 -1.96
N SER A 177 -19.77 12.58 -1.88
CA SER A 177 -20.13 11.38 -1.13
C SER A 177 -19.52 10.08 -1.71
N ILE A 178 -19.39 9.97 -3.04
CA ILE A 178 -18.75 8.82 -3.71
C ILE A 178 -17.25 8.80 -3.38
N GLN A 179 -16.59 9.95 -3.42
CA GLN A 179 -15.18 10.07 -3.04
C GLN A 179 -14.95 9.71 -1.57
N ASP A 180 -15.83 10.14 -0.67
CA ASP A 180 -15.78 9.80 0.75
C ASP A 180 -15.98 8.31 1.00
N LEU A 181 -16.92 7.67 0.28
CA LEU A 181 -17.12 6.23 0.33
C LEU A 181 -15.86 5.48 -0.15
N ARG A 182 -15.26 5.91 -1.27
CA ARG A 182 -14.03 5.33 -1.83
C ARG A 182 -12.86 5.39 -0.85
N MET A 183 -12.64 6.54 -0.22
CA MET A 183 -11.57 6.69 0.80
C MET A 183 -11.81 5.79 2.01
N TYR A 184 -13.06 5.72 2.48
CA TYR A 184 -13.44 4.87 3.60
C TYR A 184 -13.18 3.39 3.30
N GLU A 185 -13.65 2.89 2.16
CA GLU A 185 -13.53 1.47 1.79
C GLU A 185 -12.07 1.07 1.56
N ARG A 186 -11.24 1.98 1.03
CA ARG A 186 -9.80 1.71 0.83
C ARG A 186 -9.14 1.44 2.17
N ARG A 187 -9.43 2.27 3.18
CA ARG A 187 -8.92 2.09 4.55
C ARG A 187 -9.40 0.80 5.17
N PHE A 188 -10.70 0.52 5.09
CA PHE A 188 -11.29 -0.68 5.68
C PHE A 188 -10.73 -1.95 5.03
N LEU A 189 -10.78 -2.07 3.69
CA LEU A 189 -10.28 -3.25 2.98
C LEU A 189 -8.78 -3.48 3.23
N SER A 190 -7.98 -2.39 3.27
CA SER A 190 -6.56 -2.50 3.56
C SER A 190 -6.28 -3.03 4.97
N SER A 191 -7.10 -2.69 5.97
CA SER A 191 -6.84 -3.11 7.36
C SER A 191 -7.23 -4.55 7.64
N VAL A 192 -8.18 -5.10 6.88
CA VAL A 192 -8.70 -6.47 7.08
C VAL A 192 -8.19 -7.46 6.02
N SER A 193 -7.35 -7.00 5.09
CA SER A 193 -6.94 -7.76 3.90
C SER A 193 -6.22 -9.07 4.25
N PRO A 194 -6.76 -10.25 3.87
CA PRO A 194 -6.06 -11.53 4.00
C PRO A 194 -4.82 -11.68 3.12
N ILE A 195 -4.67 -10.81 2.13
CA ILE A 195 -3.74 -11.00 1.01
C ILE A 195 -2.64 -9.96 0.97
N HIS A 196 -2.52 -9.12 2.01
CA HIS A 196 -1.53 -8.04 2.07
C HIS A 196 -0.13 -8.54 1.72
N GLU A 197 0.35 -9.59 2.41
CA GLU A 197 1.66 -10.21 2.15
C GLU A 197 1.80 -10.78 0.72
N THR A 198 0.71 -11.30 0.15
CA THR A 198 0.74 -11.86 -1.22
C THR A 198 0.87 -10.75 -2.25
N LEU A 199 0.14 -9.66 -2.06
CA LEU A 199 0.24 -8.49 -2.92
C LEU A 199 1.58 -7.77 -2.74
N LEU A 200 2.10 -7.67 -1.51
CA LEU A 200 3.45 -7.17 -1.26
C LEU A 200 4.50 -8.00 -2.01
N ALA A 201 4.47 -9.33 -1.89
CA ALA A 201 5.39 -10.22 -2.59
C ALA A 201 5.28 -10.12 -4.13
N LEU A 202 4.09 -9.82 -4.66
CA LEU A 202 3.94 -9.54 -6.09
C LEU A 202 4.51 -8.17 -6.47
N LYS A 203 4.23 -7.14 -5.68
CA LYS A 203 4.79 -5.79 -5.86
C LYS A 203 6.31 -5.77 -5.70
N GLU A 204 6.88 -6.74 -4.98
CA GLU A 204 8.33 -6.98 -4.88
C GLU A 204 8.94 -7.58 -6.15
N ARG A 205 8.13 -8.18 -7.03
CA ARG A 205 8.60 -8.95 -8.20
C ARG A 205 8.19 -8.35 -9.53
N PHE A 206 7.12 -7.56 -9.58
CA PHE A 206 6.51 -7.05 -10.80
C PHE A 206 6.24 -5.55 -10.69
N LYS A 207 6.43 -4.82 -11.80
CA LYS A 207 6.23 -3.37 -11.87
C LYS A 207 4.75 -2.98 -11.77
N LYS A 208 3.86 -3.81 -12.33
CA LYS A 208 2.40 -3.62 -12.30
C LYS A 208 1.68 -4.93 -12.00
N ILE A 209 0.50 -4.84 -11.41
CA ILE A 209 -0.39 -5.96 -11.13
C ILE A 209 -1.72 -5.73 -11.83
N ILE A 210 -2.07 -6.61 -12.76
CA ILE A 210 -3.34 -6.59 -13.49
C ILE A 210 -4.19 -7.76 -13.01
N LEU A 211 -5.43 -7.50 -12.62
CA LEU A 211 -6.36 -8.54 -12.19
C LEU A 211 -7.16 -9.07 -13.38
N LEU A 212 -7.20 -10.40 -13.49
CA LEU A 212 -8.15 -11.13 -14.34
C LEU A 212 -8.97 -12.09 -13.46
N PRO A 213 -10.22 -11.74 -13.10
CA PRO A 213 -11.09 -12.64 -12.38
C PRO A 213 -11.79 -13.57 -13.37
N LEU A 214 -11.51 -14.88 -13.26
CA LEU A 214 -12.24 -15.89 -13.99
C LEU A 214 -13.66 -16.03 -13.42
N GLN A 215 -14.60 -16.39 -14.29
CA GLN A 215 -16.03 -16.51 -14.00
C GLN A 215 -16.47 -17.98 -14.17
N ILE A 216 -17.75 -18.28 -13.99
CA ILE A 216 -18.29 -19.64 -14.16
C ILE A 216 -18.15 -20.07 -15.64
N ASP A 217 -17.57 -21.24 -15.89
CA ASP A 217 -17.50 -21.89 -17.20
C ASP A 217 -18.75 -22.76 -17.48
N GLY A 218 -19.12 -22.88 -18.76
CA GLY A 218 -20.34 -23.61 -19.15
C GLY A 218 -21.62 -22.88 -18.77
N TYR A 219 -21.56 -21.55 -18.64
CA TYR A 219 -22.67 -20.71 -18.25
C TYR A 219 -22.95 -19.64 -19.29
N PHE A 220 -24.20 -19.50 -19.72
CA PHE A 220 -24.56 -18.70 -20.89
C PHE A 220 -24.18 -17.21 -20.74
N MET A 221 -24.15 -16.68 -19.51
CA MET A 221 -23.75 -15.30 -19.23
C MET A 221 -22.27 -14.99 -19.56
N ILE A 222 -21.46 -16.03 -19.74
CA ILE A 222 -20.05 -15.94 -20.13
C ILE A 222 -19.87 -16.45 -21.56
N ASP A 223 -20.37 -17.66 -21.83
CA ASP A 223 -20.10 -18.37 -23.07
C ASP A 223 -20.73 -17.68 -24.29
N SER A 224 -21.85 -16.95 -24.11
CA SER A 224 -22.45 -16.14 -25.18
C SER A 224 -21.59 -14.93 -25.59
N ILE A 225 -20.68 -14.47 -24.72
CA ILE A 225 -19.78 -13.33 -24.98
C ILE A 225 -18.47 -13.80 -25.62
N LEU A 226 -18.02 -15.01 -25.29
CA LEU A 226 -16.72 -15.53 -25.72
C LEU A 226 -16.73 -16.16 -27.11
N GLU A 227 -17.90 -16.29 -27.76
CA GLU A 227 -18.07 -16.73 -29.15
C GLU A 227 -17.28 -18.02 -29.47
N ARG A 228 -17.51 -19.08 -28.67
CA ARG A 228 -16.85 -20.41 -28.74
C ARG A 228 -15.41 -20.49 -28.21
N ARG A 229 -14.83 -19.40 -27.70
CA ARG A 229 -13.56 -19.47 -26.94
C ARG A 229 -13.82 -19.91 -25.50
N SER A 230 -12.91 -20.68 -24.93
CA SER A 230 -12.91 -20.95 -23.50
C SER A 230 -12.27 -19.79 -22.73
N GLN A 231 -12.56 -19.67 -21.44
CA GLN A 231 -11.83 -18.74 -20.57
C GLN A 231 -10.32 -19.06 -20.48
N PHE A 232 -9.93 -20.32 -20.68
CA PHE A 232 -8.52 -20.71 -20.75
C PHE A 232 -7.84 -20.10 -21.99
N ASP A 233 -8.52 -20.11 -23.15
CA ASP A 233 -8.01 -19.47 -24.37
C ASP A 233 -7.78 -17.97 -24.15
N VAL A 234 -8.76 -17.28 -23.56
CA VAL A 234 -8.69 -15.85 -23.22
C VAL A 234 -7.51 -15.57 -22.26
N LEU A 235 -7.34 -16.38 -21.21
CA LEU A 235 -6.23 -16.24 -20.28
C LEU A 235 -4.87 -16.39 -20.99
N THR A 236 -4.71 -17.39 -21.86
CA THR A 236 -3.44 -17.58 -22.59
C THR A 236 -3.16 -16.45 -23.58
N GLU A 237 -4.20 -15.88 -24.19
CA GLU A 237 -4.09 -14.72 -25.06
C GLU A 237 -3.58 -13.50 -24.28
N ILE A 238 -4.19 -13.20 -23.13
CA ILE A 238 -3.80 -12.10 -22.24
C ILE A 238 -2.36 -12.27 -21.76
N LEU A 239 -1.98 -13.46 -21.31
CA LEU A 239 -0.61 -13.73 -20.82
C LEU A 239 0.45 -13.51 -21.92
N LYS A 240 0.15 -13.83 -23.18
CA LYS A 240 1.05 -13.61 -24.32
C LYS A 240 1.21 -12.12 -24.66
N ARG A 241 0.13 -11.33 -24.55
CA ARG A 241 0.14 -9.90 -24.86
C ARG A 241 0.70 -9.04 -23.72
N THR A 242 0.70 -9.56 -22.49
CA THR A 242 1.16 -8.82 -21.31
C THR A 242 2.69 -8.85 -21.18
N PRO A 243 3.35 -7.70 -20.94
CA PRO A 243 4.79 -7.67 -20.66
C PRO A 243 5.20 -8.57 -19.50
N LYS A 244 6.35 -9.24 -19.60
CA LYS A 244 6.82 -10.20 -18.57
C LYS A 244 7.05 -9.61 -17.18
N HIS A 245 7.22 -8.28 -17.09
CA HIS A 245 7.41 -7.55 -15.85
C HIS A 245 6.10 -7.03 -15.23
N HIS A 246 4.94 -7.31 -15.84
CA HIS A 246 3.62 -7.12 -15.24
C HIS A 246 3.06 -8.46 -14.80
N ALA A 247 2.52 -8.52 -13.59
CA ALA A 247 1.81 -9.70 -13.11
C ALA A 247 0.38 -9.69 -13.66
N ILE A 248 -0.07 -10.84 -14.21
CA ILE A 248 -1.49 -11.14 -14.32
C ILE A 248 -1.86 -11.97 -13.10
N ILE A 249 -2.48 -11.32 -12.11
CA ILE A 249 -3.07 -12.04 -10.98
C ILE A 249 -4.42 -12.60 -11.39
N VAL A 250 -4.55 -13.91 -11.31
CA VAL A 250 -5.75 -14.64 -11.73
C VAL A 250 -6.46 -15.17 -10.49
N THR A 251 -7.78 -15.00 -10.42
CA THR A 251 -8.62 -15.58 -9.37
C THR A 251 -9.63 -16.52 -9.99
N ASN A 252 -9.79 -17.72 -9.41
CA ASN A 252 -10.78 -18.68 -9.89
C ASN A 252 -12.16 -18.40 -9.28
N TYR A 253 -13.24 -18.71 -10.01
CA TYR A 253 -14.59 -18.63 -9.44
C TYR A 253 -14.88 -19.86 -8.58
N ARG A 254 -15.12 -19.64 -7.29
CA ARG A 254 -15.54 -20.67 -6.33
C ARG A 254 -16.75 -20.25 -5.52
N SER A 255 -17.75 -21.12 -5.47
CA SER A 255 -18.88 -21.07 -4.55
C SER A 255 -19.12 -22.45 -3.92
N PRO A 256 -19.92 -22.56 -2.83
CA PRO A 256 -20.23 -23.86 -2.24
C PRO A 256 -20.90 -24.85 -3.20
N GLN A 257 -21.63 -24.35 -4.20
CA GLN A 257 -22.40 -25.15 -5.16
C GLN A 257 -21.72 -25.30 -6.52
N THR A 258 -20.71 -24.48 -6.84
CA THR A 258 -20.12 -24.42 -8.19
C THR A 258 -18.65 -24.03 -8.11
N ASN A 259 -17.79 -24.80 -8.76
CA ASN A 259 -16.36 -24.49 -8.91
C ASN A 259 -16.00 -24.49 -10.38
N SER A 260 -15.37 -23.42 -10.84
CA SER A 260 -14.93 -23.35 -12.23
C SER A 260 -13.75 -24.29 -12.51
N GLN A 261 -13.75 -24.95 -13.68
CA GLN A 261 -12.72 -25.90 -14.09
C GLN A 261 -11.61 -25.30 -14.95
N VAL A 262 -11.56 -23.98 -15.12
CA VAL A 262 -10.54 -23.32 -15.97
C VAL A 262 -9.12 -23.56 -15.44
N LEU A 263 -8.89 -23.47 -14.13
CA LEU A 263 -7.59 -23.62 -13.49
C LEU A 263 -7.45 -24.96 -12.75
N THR A 264 -7.43 -26.06 -13.50
CA THR A 264 -7.02 -27.38 -12.97
C THR A 264 -5.53 -27.38 -12.57
N GLU A 265 -5.11 -28.33 -11.72
CA GLU A 265 -3.70 -28.49 -11.34
C GLU A 265 -2.78 -28.64 -12.56
N HIS A 266 -3.24 -29.36 -13.59
CA HIS A 266 -2.52 -29.55 -14.84
C HIS A 266 -2.35 -28.22 -15.60
N ASN A 267 -3.43 -27.46 -15.75
CA ASN A 267 -3.42 -26.16 -16.42
C ASN A 267 -2.52 -25.15 -15.70
N VAL A 268 -2.57 -25.11 -14.36
CA VAL A 268 -1.71 -24.24 -13.56
C VAL A 268 -0.23 -24.59 -13.76
N LYS A 269 0.14 -25.87 -13.72
CA LYS A 269 1.52 -26.32 -13.96
C LYS A 269 2.00 -25.94 -15.36
N TYR A 270 1.16 -26.14 -16.37
CA TYR A 270 1.44 -25.75 -17.75
C TYR A 270 1.68 -24.25 -17.87
N LEU A 271 0.78 -23.41 -17.33
CA LEU A 271 0.89 -21.95 -17.41
C LEU A 271 2.14 -21.43 -16.69
N ARG A 272 2.43 -21.91 -15.47
CA ARG A 272 3.64 -21.52 -14.71
C ARG A 272 4.94 -21.84 -15.44
N SER A 273 4.97 -22.94 -16.21
CA SER A 273 6.17 -23.32 -16.97
C SER A 273 6.47 -22.42 -18.17
N ARG A 274 5.48 -21.66 -18.65
CA ARG A 274 5.55 -20.94 -19.92
C ARG A 274 5.41 -19.42 -19.78
N PHE A 275 4.70 -18.96 -18.76
CA PHE A 275 4.37 -17.55 -18.56
C PHE A 275 4.87 -17.08 -17.20
N PRO A 276 6.04 -16.40 -17.11
CA PRO A 276 6.57 -15.92 -15.84
C PRO A 276 5.70 -14.85 -15.17
N ASN A 277 4.83 -14.20 -15.95
CA ASN A 277 3.83 -13.23 -15.52
C ASN A 277 2.53 -13.84 -15.00
N PHE A 278 2.32 -15.17 -15.11
CA PHE A 278 1.13 -15.83 -14.59
C PHE A 278 1.19 -15.97 -13.06
N CYS A 279 0.32 -15.25 -12.36
CA CYS A 279 0.27 -15.22 -10.90
C CYS A 279 -1.06 -15.81 -10.41
N TYR A 280 -1.06 -17.10 -10.10
CA TYR A 280 -2.17 -17.78 -9.44
C TYR A 280 -1.69 -18.41 -8.14
N PHE A 281 -2.47 -18.22 -7.08
CA PHE A 281 -2.17 -18.71 -5.74
C PHE A 281 -3.37 -19.47 -5.21
N GLU A 282 -3.20 -20.78 -5.02
CA GLU A 282 -4.24 -21.73 -4.63
C GLU A 282 -4.88 -21.37 -3.28
N LYS A 283 -4.16 -20.66 -2.40
CA LYS A 283 -4.70 -20.15 -1.13
C LYS A 283 -5.79 -19.09 -1.30
N LEU A 284 -5.81 -18.37 -2.43
CA LEU A 284 -6.78 -17.30 -2.69
C LEU A 284 -8.19 -17.85 -2.90
N ASP A 285 -8.30 -19.07 -3.43
CA ASP A 285 -9.57 -19.77 -3.64
C ASP A 285 -10.36 -20.02 -2.35
N LYS A 286 -9.69 -20.01 -1.20
CA LYS A 286 -10.30 -20.19 0.13
C LYS A 286 -10.75 -18.87 0.75
N ILE A 287 -10.45 -17.73 0.12
CA ILE A 287 -10.76 -16.41 0.63
C ILE A 287 -12.07 -15.92 -0.02
N PRO A 288 -13.12 -15.69 0.77
CA PRO A 288 -14.38 -15.16 0.26
C PRO A 288 -14.17 -13.84 -0.48
N SER A 289 -14.68 -13.76 -1.70
CA SER A 289 -14.67 -12.55 -2.54
C SER A 289 -13.28 -11.89 -2.68
N VAL A 290 -12.23 -12.72 -2.77
CA VAL A 290 -10.83 -12.29 -2.72
C VAL A 290 -10.48 -11.15 -3.69
N SER A 291 -11.09 -11.15 -4.87
CA SER A 291 -10.85 -10.15 -5.91
C SER A 291 -11.20 -8.73 -5.47
N GLN A 292 -12.15 -8.55 -4.54
CA GLN A 292 -12.49 -7.22 -4.00
C GLN A 292 -11.34 -6.58 -3.21
N PHE A 293 -10.45 -7.40 -2.61
CA PHE A 293 -9.23 -6.90 -1.97
C PHE A 293 -8.13 -6.58 -2.97
N ILE A 294 -8.20 -7.15 -4.19
CA ILE A 294 -7.19 -6.99 -5.23
C ILE A 294 -7.45 -5.74 -6.06
N VAL A 295 -8.70 -5.49 -6.49
CA VAL A 295 -9.05 -4.34 -7.36
C VAL A 295 -8.47 -2.99 -6.89
N PRO A 296 -8.61 -2.55 -5.61
CA PRO A 296 -8.08 -1.25 -5.18
C PRO A 296 -6.55 -1.15 -5.28
N GLU A 297 -5.87 -2.30 -5.20
CA GLU A 297 -4.42 -2.47 -5.21
C GLU A 297 -3.85 -2.79 -6.60
N ALA A 298 -4.69 -3.20 -7.55
CA ALA A 298 -4.31 -3.48 -8.93
C ALA A 298 -4.11 -2.19 -9.73
N ASP A 299 -3.25 -2.25 -10.75
CA ASP A 299 -2.97 -1.18 -11.70
C ASP A 299 -3.93 -1.19 -12.89
N GLY A 300 -4.62 -2.31 -13.12
CA GLY A 300 -5.67 -2.45 -14.13
C GLY A 300 -6.50 -3.71 -13.91
N VAL A 301 -7.68 -3.75 -14.52
CA VAL A 301 -8.60 -4.91 -14.45
C VAL A 301 -9.03 -5.32 -15.85
N ILE A 302 -9.02 -6.62 -16.09
CA ILE A 302 -9.54 -7.25 -17.30
C ILE A 302 -10.73 -8.10 -16.90
N THR A 303 -11.85 -8.04 -17.62
CA THR A 303 -13.00 -8.91 -17.34
C THR A 303 -13.83 -9.22 -18.58
N VAL A 304 -14.70 -10.23 -18.52
CA VAL A 304 -15.69 -10.52 -19.56
C VAL A 304 -17.01 -9.81 -19.21
N SER A 305 -17.60 -10.18 -18.07
CA SER A 305 -18.87 -9.62 -17.59
C SER A 305 -18.98 -9.55 -16.07
N SER A 306 -17.84 -9.61 -15.36
CA SER A 306 -17.85 -9.60 -13.89
C SER A 306 -18.20 -8.22 -13.35
N SER A 307 -18.96 -8.18 -12.25
CA SER A 307 -19.19 -6.94 -11.49
C SER A 307 -17.90 -6.34 -10.90
N LEU A 308 -16.78 -7.07 -10.92
CA LEU A 308 -15.47 -6.49 -10.61
C LEU A 308 -15.04 -5.42 -11.61
N GLY A 309 -15.60 -5.40 -12.83
CA GLY A 309 -15.44 -4.27 -13.75
C GLY A 309 -16.13 -3.00 -13.24
N TYR A 310 -17.31 -3.12 -12.62
CA TYR A 310 -17.93 -2.00 -11.91
C TYR A 310 -17.05 -1.51 -10.76
N GLN A 311 -16.46 -2.43 -9.98
CA GLN A 311 -15.52 -2.03 -8.93
C GLN A 311 -14.26 -1.37 -9.49
N ALA A 312 -13.73 -1.84 -10.62
CA ALA A 312 -12.61 -1.18 -11.29
C ALA A 312 -12.97 0.26 -11.67
N ALA A 313 -14.19 0.50 -12.15
CA ALA A 313 -14.69 1.85 -12.39
C ALA A 313 -14.81 2.69 -11.12
N PHE A 314 -15.40 2.12 -10.06
CA PHE A 314 -15.47 2.78 -8.75
C PHE A 314 -14.09 3.16 -8.21
N TRP A 315 -13.08 2.31 -8.41
CA TRP A 315 -11.69 2.56 -8.00
C TRP A 315 -10.89 3.40 -9.01
N GLN A 316 -11.52 3.92 -10.05
CA GLN A 316 -10.92 4.71 -11.12
C GLN A 316 -9.76 4.01 -11.83
N LYS A 317 -9.80 2.68 -11.94
CA LYS A 317 -8.74 1.86 -12.55
C LYS A 317 -8.93 1.74 -14.07
N PRO A 318 -7.84 1.64 -14.84
CA PRO A 318 -7.90 1.14 -16.21
C PRO A 318 -8.69 -0.17 -16.28
N LEU A 319 -9.65 -0.24 -17.20
CA LEU A 319 -10.56 -1.37 -17.38
C LEU A 319 -10.71 -1.68 -18.87
N ILE A 320 -10.50 -2.93 -19.23
CA ILE A 320 -10.85 -3.48 -20.54
C ILE A 320 -11.81 -4.65 -20.38
N THR A 321 -12.81 -4.72 -21.26
CA THR A 321 -13.75 -5.84 -21.32
C THR A 321 -13.49 -6.71 -22.55
N PHE A 322 -13.54 -8.02 -22.40
CA PHE A 322 -13.47 -8.97 -23.51
C PHE A 322 -14.88 -9.33 -23.98
N GLY A 323 -15.24 -8.82 -25.16
CA GLY A 323 -16.59 -8.91 -25.71
C GLY A 323 -17.54 -7.87 -25.09
N LYS A 324 -18.78 -7.82 -25.59
CA LYS A 324 -19.77 -6.82 -25.21
C LYS A 324 -20.70 -7.35 -24.11
N SER A 325 -20.80 -6.63 -23.00
CA SER A 325 -21.69 -6.93 -21.88
C SER A 325 -22.22 -5.66 -21.23
N HIS A 326 -23.00 -5.82 -20.16
CA HIS A 326 -23.54 -4.72 -19.35
C HIS A 326 -22.43 -3.88 -18.67
N ILE A 327 -21.23 -4.44 -18.54
CA ILE A 327 -20.05 -3.76 -18.00
C ILE A 327 -19.35 -2.89 -19.05
N SER A 328 -19.51 -3.18 -20.34
CA SER A 328 -18.67 -2.59 -21.40
C SER A 328 -18.73 -1.07 -21.46
N ALA A 329 -19.86 -0.45 -21.07
CA ALA A 329 -20.02 1.00 -20.96
C ALA A 329 -19.04 1.67 -19.97
N PHE A 330 -18.46 0.89 -19.05
CA PHE A 330 -17.47 1.38 -18.08
C PHE A 330 -16.03 1.14 -18.54
N SER A 331 -15.78 0.46 -19.66
CA SER A 331 -14.41 0.20 -20.13
C SER A 331 -13.70 1.52 -20.45
N SER A 332 -12.47 1.69 -19.97
CA SER A 332 -11.65 2.86 -20.27
C SER A 332 -10.82 2.69 -21.55
N ALA A 333 -10.71 1.47 -22.05
CA ALA A 333 -10.03 1.12 -23.28
C ALA A 333 -10.87 0.11 -24.06
N GLN A 334 -10.88 0.26 -25.39
CA GLN A 334 -11.48 -0.71 -26.31
C GLN A 334 -10.43 -1.69 -26.85
N GLU A 335 -9.20 -1.20 -27.07
CA GLU A 335 -8.08 -1.98 -27.56
C GLU A 335 -7.04 -2.26 -26.47
N TRP A 336 -6.27 -3.35 -26.64
CA TRP A 336 -5.27 -3.79 -25.67
C TRP A 336 -4.14 -2.76 -25.50
N GLU A 337 -3.73 -2.13 -26.58
CA GLU A 337 -2.65 -1.15 -26.61
C GLU A 337 -2.98 0.06 -25.73
N ASP A 338 -4.21 0.59 -25.83
CA ASP A 338 -4.69 1.70 -25.01
C ASP A 338 -4.76 1.30 -23.53
N PHE A 339 -5.23 0.08 -23.24
CA PHE A 339 -5.25 -0.44 -21.88
C PHE A 339 -3.83 -0.54 -21.30
N SER A 340 -2.87 -1.05 -22.07
CA SER A 340 -1.47 -1.15 -21.64
C SER A 340 -0.88 0.22 -21.33
N VAL A 341 -1.11 1.22 -22.20
CA VAL A 341 -0.65 2.60 -21.98
C VAL A 341 -1.23 3.19 -20.70
N GLN A 342 -2.53 2.98 -20.44
CA GLN A 342 -3.18 3.46 -19.22
C GLN A 342 -2.61 2.81 -17.94
N VAL A 343 -2.34 1.49 -17.97
CA VAL A 343 -1.73 0.74 -16.86
C VAL A 343 -0.31 1.21 -16.59
N ASP A 344 0.51 1.31 -17.65
CA ASP A 344 1.90 1.76 -17.56
C ASP A 344 1.99 3.18 -16.99
N GLY A 345 1.17 4.09 -17.54
CA GLY A 345 1.07 5.47 -17.09
C GLY A 345 0.44 5.65 -15.70
N GLY A 346 -0.18 4.62 -15.13
CA GLY A 346 -0.84 4.70 -13.83
C GLY A 346 -2.05 5.65 -13.83
N TYR A 347 -2.84 5.64 -14.90
CA TYR A 347 -3.92 6.60 -15.10
C TYR A 347 -5.08 6.37 -14.11
N SER A 348 -5.69 7.47 -13.65
CA SER A 348 -6.93 7.46 -12.88
C SER A 348 -8.09 7.86 -13.80
N ILE A 349 -9.04 6.95 -14.02
CA ILE A 349 -10.14 7.13 -14.99
C ILE A 349 -11.46 7.35 -14.25
N ASP A 350 -11.91 8.60 -14.21
CA ASP A 350 -13.18 9.01 -13.59
C ASP A 350 -14.40 8.56 -14.42
N ARG A 351 -15.35 7.92 -13.74
CA ARG A 351 -16.63 7.43 -14.27
C ARG A 351 -17.78 7.72 -13.29
N ASP A 352 -17.61 8.66 -12.36
CA ASP A 352 -18.52 8.83 -11.22
C ASP A 352 -19.92 9.26 -11.64
N ALA A 353 -20.07 10.06 -12.72
CA ALA A 353 -21.37 10.40 -13.29
C ALA A 353 -22.12 9.15 -13.81
N LEU A 354 -21.42 8.27 -14.50
CA LEU A 354 -21.98 7.02 -15.03
C LEU A 354 -22.38 6.06 -13.90
N ILE A 355 -21.54 5.97 -12.86
CA ILE A 355 -21.81 5.18 -11.65
C ILE A 355 -23.06 5.71 -10.93
N ALA A 356 -23.11 7.01 -10.65
CA ALA A 356 -24.24 7.64 -9.98
C ALA A 356 -25.54 7.43 -10.75
N SER A 357 -25.52 7.65 -12.07
CA SER A 357 -26.69 7.46 -12.92
C SER A 357 -27.19 6.02 -12.90
N LEU A 358 -26.28 5.07 -13.13
CA LEU A 358 -26.60 3.66 -13.15
C LEU A 358 -27.18 3.20 -11.81
N ILE A 359 -26.56 3.58 -10.70
CA ILE A 359 -27.02 3.13 -9.39
C ILE A 359 -28.38 3.74 -9.03
N LYS A 360 -28.57 5.04 -9.23
CA LYS A 360 -29.83 5.73 -8.88
C LYS A 360 -31.03 5.22 -9.67
N THR A 361 -30.84 4.76 -10.90
CA THR A 361 -31.95 4.38 -11.77
C THR A 361 -32.17 2.87 -11.83
N ARG A 362 -31.09 2.07 -11.82
CA ARG A 362 -31.17 0.63 -12.13
C ARG A 362 -30.63 -0.30 -11.06
N HIS A 363 -29.88 0.17 -10.06
CA HIS A 363 -29.32 -0.72 -9.03
C HIS A 363 -29.87 -0.39 -7.65
N LEU A 364 -30.94 -1.09 -7.27
CA LEU A 364 -31.65 -0.85 -6.03
C LEU A 364 -31.02 -1.67 -4.89
N PRO A 365 -30.92 -1.12 -3.66
CA PRO A 365 -30.45 -1.88 -2.50
C PRO A 365 -31.40 -3.03 -2.16
N ALA A 366 -30.87 -4.24 -1.97
CA ALA A 366 -31.66 -5.40 -1.56
C ALA A 366 -32.45 -5.13 -0.26
N LYS A 367 -31.86 -4.34 0.65
CA LYS A 367 -32.50 -3.90 1.89
C LYS A 367 -33.78 -3.09 1.63
N LEU A 368 -33.74 -2.15 0.69
CA LEU A 368 -34.91 -1.37 0.27
C LEU A 368 -35.99 -2.29 -0.31
N LEU A 369 -35.58 -3.24 -1.17
CA LEU A 369 -36.48 -4.20 -1.79
C LEU A 369 -37.15 -5.16 -0.80
N SER A 370 -36.53 -5.43 0.36
CA SER A 370 -37.06 -6.34 1.39
C SER A 370 -37.76 -5.64 2.56
N GLU A 371 -37.44 -4.38 2.84
CA GLU A 371 -37.94 -3.67 4.03
C GLU A 371 -38.94 -2.56 3.69
N ASP A 372 -38.84 -1.94 2.51
CA ASP A 372 -39.68 -0.80 2.08
C ASP A 372 -40.53 -1.16 0.84
N GLY A 373 -41.55 -1.98 1.09
CA GLY A 373 -42.45 -2.48 0.04
C GLY A 373 -43.21 -1.36 -0.69
N GLU A 374 -43.52 -0.25 -0.02
CA GLU A 374 -44.30 0.86 -0.62
C GLU A 374 -43.44 1.65 -1.62
N ARG A 375 -42.20 1.99 -1.24
CA ARG A 375 -41.24 2.63 -2.13
C ARG A 375 -40.90 1.72 -3.31
N TYR A 376 -40.73 0.41 -3.06
CA TYR A 376 -40.49 -0.55 -4.13
C TYR A 376 -41.68 -0.66 -5.10
N ALA A 377 -42.90 -0.82 -4.59
CA ALA A 377 -44.11 -0.88 -5.41
C ALA A 377 -44.31 0.40 -6.24
N THR A 378 -44.02 1.57 -5.66
CA THR A 378 -44.10 2.86 -6.35
C THR A 378 -43.09 2.95 -7.49
N TRP A 379 -41.83 2.54 -7.25
CA TRP A 379 -40.79 2.51 -8.28
C TRP A 379 -41.16 1.56 -9.43
N LEU A 380 -41.75 0.40 -9.14
CA LEU A 380 -42.25 -0.53 -10.16
C LEU A 380 -43.39 0.07 -10.99
N ARG A 381 -44.39 0.72 -10.36
CA ARG A 381 -45.48 1.40 -11.07
C ARG A 381 -44.96 2.46 -12.03
N GLN A 382 -43.99 3.25 -11.59
CA GLN A 382 -43.34 4.26 -12.44
C GLN A 382 -42.55 3.61 -13.59
N THR A 383 -41.87 2.49 -13.33
CA THR A 383 -41.14 1.72 -14.36
C THR A 383 -42.08 1.16 -15.43
N ILE A 384 -43.28 0.70 -15.05
CA ILE A 384 -44.30 0.22 -15.99
C ILE A 384 -44.77 1.35 -16.91
N LEU A 385 -44.94 2.56 -16.37
CA LEU A 385 -45.40 3.73 -17.12
C LEU A 385 -44.31 4.40 -17.97
N ALA A 386 -43.04 4.10 -17.71
CA ALA A 386 -41.90 4.71 -18.39
C ALA A 386 -41.65 4.08 -19.78
N PRO A 387 -41.05 4.85 -20.73
CA PRO A 387 -40.59 4.30 -22.02
C PRO A 387 -39.68 3.08 -21.86
N GLU A 388 -39.58 2.25 -22.89
CA GLU A 388 -38.67 1.09 -22.89
C GLU A 388 -37.21 1.49 -22.63
N GLY A 389 -36.58 0.79 -21.69
CA GLY A 389 -35.21 1.07 -21.24
C GLY A 389 -35.05 2.26 -20.28
N VAL A 390 -36.12 3.00 -19.96
CA VAL A 390 -36.09 4.10 -18.98
C VAL A 390 -36.53 3.59 -17.61
N PHE A 391 -35.77 3.95 -16.58
CA PHE A 391 -36.04 3.58 -15.18
C PHE A 391 -36.05 4.84 -14.30
N PRO A 392 -37.02 4.97 -13.38
CA PRO A 392 -37.08 6.10 -12.46
C PRO A 392 -35.95 6.04 -11.42
N ALA A 393 -35.55 7.20 -10.90
CA ALA A 393 -34.63 7.24 -9.78
C ALA A 393 -35.31 6.69 -8.52
N TRP A 394 -34.65 5.76 -7.82
CA TRP A 394 -35.18 5.29 -6.53
C TRP A 394 -34.83 6.23 -5.38
N THR A 395 -33.89 7.17 -5.58
CA THR A 395 -33.46 8.21 -4.63
C THR A 395 -34.25 9.51 -4.79
N THR A 396 -34.35 10.29 -3.72
CA THR A 396 -34.82 11.69 -3.73
C THR A 396 -33.67 12.66 -4.01
N ASP A 397 -33.98 13.90 -4.41
CA ASP A 397 -32.97 14.94 -4.68
C ASP A 397 -32.13 15.32 -3.45
N GLN A 398 -32.66 15.06 -2.25
CA GLN A 398 -31.95 15.31 -0.99
C GLN A 398 -31.00 14.17 -0.60
N GLU A 399 -31.14 12.97 -1.18
CA GLU A 399 -30.32 11.81 -0.85
C GLU A 399 -29.05 11.76 -1.72
N SER A 400 -27.87 11.66 -1.08
CA SER A 400 -26.59 11.41 -1.73
C SER A 400 -26.31 9.92 -1.83
N ILE A 401 -25.92 9.45 -3.01
CA ILE A 401 -25.77 8.02 -3.23
C ILE A 401 -24.64 7.40 -2.41
N GLY A 402 -23.51 8.12 -2.24
CA GLY A 402 -22.37 7.61 -1.46
C GLY A 402 -22.72 7.41 0.02
N ASP A 403 -23.49 8.32 0.61
CA ASP A 403 -23.91 8.24 2.02
C ASP A 403 -24.92 7.12 2.25
N LEU A 404 -25.88 6.95 1.33
CA LEU A 404 -26.83 5.84 1.36
C LEU A 404 -26.11 4.49 1.27
N LEU A 405 -25.19 4.33 0.32
CA LEU A 405 -24.41 3.10 0.19
C LEU A 405 -23.57 2.83 1.44
N LYS A 406 -22.99 3.87 2.03
CA LYS A 406 -22.18 3.78 3.25
C LYS A 406 -23.00 3.33 4.46
N SER A 407 -24.23 3.79 4.61
CA SER A 407 -25.10 3.44 5.75
C SER A 407 -25.61 2.00 5.71
N MET A 408 -25.62 1.37 4.52
CA MET A 408 -26.09 0.01 4.29
C MET A 408 -24.98 -1.05 4.20
N ARG A 409 -23.76 -0.73 4.63
CA ARG A 409 -22.61 -1.63 4.56
C ARG A 409 -22.72 -2.85 5.47
N GLN A 410 -22.09 -3.93 5.05
CA GLN A 410 -22.12 -5.25 5.71
C GLN A 410 -20.73 -5.64 6.26
N GLU A 411 -20.07 -4.74 7.00
CA GLU A 411 -18.72 -5.01 7.56
C GLU A 411 -18.66 -6.24 8.47
N PRO A 412 -19.59 -6.43 9.43
CA PRO A 412 -19.50 -7.55 10.37
C PRO A 412 -19.56 -8.90 9.65
N GLU A 413 -20.35 -8.97 8.58
CA GLU A 413 -20.49 -10.18 7.77
C GLU A 413 -19.21 -10.51 7.01
N LEU A 414 -18.52 -9.52 6.42
CA LEU A 414 -17.21 -9.78 5.79
C LEU A 414 -16.20 -10.30 6.81
N LEU A 415 -16.09 -9.65 7.96
CA LEU A 415 -15.12 -10.02 9.00
C LEU A 415 -15.36 -11.45 9.50
N LYS A 416 -16.63 -11.83 9.67
CA LYS A 416 -17.06 -13.19 10.00
C LYS A 416 -16.70 -14.19 8.91
N GLN A 417 -17.00 -13.90 7.64
CA GLN A 417 -16.66 -14.75 6.49
C GLN A 417 -15.16 -14.98 6.35
N LEU A 418 -14.36 -13.95 6.64
CA LEU A 418 -12.91 -14.05 6.65
C LEU A 418 -12.37 -14.93 7.80
N GLY A 419 -13.18 -15.22 8.82
CA GLY A 419 -12.69 -15.77 10.08
C GLY A 419 -11.57 -14.91 10.66
N TYR A 420 -11.71 -13.58 10.56
CA TYR A 420 -10.62 -12.61 10.78
C TYR A 420 -9.87 -12.89 12.07
N PHE A 421 -10.59 -13.00 13.19
CA PHE A 421 -10.03 -13.34 14.50
C PHE A 421 -9.18 -14.62 14.49
N ASN A 422 -9.69 -15.72 13.92
CA ASN A 422 -8.97 -17.00 13.92
C ASN A 422 -7.66 -16.94 13.14
N ARG A 423 -7.57 -16.05 12.15
CA ARG A 423 -6.37 -15.83 11.36
C ARG A 423 -5.35 -14.93 12.09
N THR A 424 -5.84 -13.86 12.70
CA THR A 424 -4.97 -12.84 13.29
C THR A 424 -4.54 -13.17 14.71
N ARG A 425 -5.27 -14.02 15.45
CA ARG A 425 -4.99 -14.32 16.87
C ARG A 425 -3.57 -14.84 17.18
N GLU A 426 -2.90 -15.44 16.20
CA GLU A 426 -1.50 -15.92 16.33
C GLU A 426 -0.49 -15.01 15.62
N GLU A 427 -0.94 -14.03 14.82
CA GLU A 427 -0.07 -13.12 14.10
C GLU A 427 0.64 -12.20 15.11
N SER A 428 1.95 -12.02 14.96
CA SER A 428 2.67 -10.94 15.63
C SER A 428 3.53 -10.25 14.58
N SER A 429 3.12 -9.05 14.17
CA SER A 429 3.75 -8.26 13.12
C SER A 429 3.98 -6.83 13.61
N MET A 430 4.61 -5.99 12.79
CA MET A 430 4.84 -4.58 13.13
C MET A 430 3.54 -3.83 13.47
N TYR A 431 2.41 -4.30 12.96
CA TYR A 431 1.10 -3.65 13.09
C TYR A 431 0.07 -4.51 13.81
N HIS A 432 0.42 -5.71 14.28
CA HIS A 432 -0.51 -6.60 14.99
C HIS A 432 0.11 -7.10 16.30
N CYS A 433 -0.51 -6.73 17.41
CA CYS A 433 -0.09 -7.13 18.75
C CYS A 433 -0.86 -8.38 19.18
N ARG A 434 -0.20 -9.54 19.10
CA ARG A 434 -0.75 -10.84 19.52
C ARG A 434 -1.23 -10.81 20.97
N GLU A 435 -0.43 -10.22 21.86
CA GLU A 435 -0.70 -10.11 23.29
C GLU A 435 -2.02 -9.35 23.55
N LEU A 436 -2.28 -8.30 22.78
CA LEU A 436 -3.51 -7.51 22.85
C LEU A 436 -4.71 -8.30 22.31
N SER A 437 -4.58 -8.89 21.12
CA SER A 437 -5.61 -9.74 20.50
C SER A 437 -6.11 -10.85 21.43
N GLN A 438 -5.17 -11.52 22.12
CA GLN A 438 -5.48 -12.56 23.09
C GLN A 438 -6.28 -12.04 24.30
N GLN A 439 -6.08 -10.79 24.72
CA GLN A 439 -6.92 -10.19 25.76
C GLN A 439 -8.29 -9.80 25.21
N ILE A 440 -8.37 -9.16 24.04
CA ILE A 440 -9.63 -8.72 23.42
C ILE A 440 -10.63 -9.87 23.31
N HIS A 441 -10.16 -11.07 22.98
CA HIS A 441 -11.01 -12.25 22.90
C HIS A 441 -11.75 -12.57 24.22
N ARG A 442 -11.11 -12.36 25.36
CA ARG A 442 -11.57 -12.82 26.68
C ARG A 442 -12.63 -11.94 27.32
N TYR A 443 -12.70 -10.67 26.92
CA TYR A 443 -13.58 -9.69 27.55
C TYR A 443 -14.74 -9.33 26.62
N PRO A 444 -15.97 -9.17 27.12
CA PRO A 444 -17.12 -8.75 26.31
C PRO A 444 -17.12 -7.25 25.98
N ILE A 445 -16.52 -6.41 26.84
CA ILE A 445 -16.45 -4.96 26.69
C ILE A 445 -14.99 -4.54 26.53
N ILE A 446 -14.70 -3.85 25.44
CA ILE A 446 -13.36 -3.37 25.11
C ILE A 446 -13.39 -1.85 25.11
N SER A 447 -12.64 -1.25 26.03
CA SER A 447 -12.47 0.19 26.15
C SER A 447 -11.10 0.60 25.62
N PHE A 448 -11.06 1.68 24.82
CA PHE A 448 -9.81 2.26 24.34
C PHE A 448 -9.65 3.71 24.82
N ASP A 449 -8.44 4.08 25.23
CA ASP A 449 -7.99 5.48 25.15
C ASP A 449 -7.79 5.90 23.67
N ILE A 450 -7.72 7.21 23.41
CA ILE A 450 -7.58 7.76 22.06
C ILE A 450 -6.13 8.06 21.69
N PHE A 451 -5.40 8.82 22.52
CA PHE A 451 -4.13 9.41 22.10
C PHE A 451 -2.98 8.48 22.43
N ASP A 452 -2.02 8.36 21.51
CA ASP A 452 -0.95 7.36 21.54
C ASP A 452 -1.45 5.88 21.60
N THR A 453 -2.76 5.65 21.69
CA THR A 453 -3.44 4.33 21.71
C THR A 453 -4.13 4.03 20.38
N LEU A 454 -5.02 4.90 19.91
CA LEU A 454 -5.69 4.79 18.61
C LEU A 454 -5.14 5.77 17.57
N LEU A 455 -4.73 6.96 18.02
CA LEU A 455 -4.23 8.04 17.19
C LEU A 455 -2.85 8.50 17.66
N TYR A 456 -1.93 8.70 16.72
CA TYR A 456 -0.64 9.33 16.94
C TYR A 456 -0.66 10.81 16.56
N ARG A 457 0.22 11.56 17.23
CA ARG A 457 0.76 12.81 16.72
C ARG A 457 2.19 12.58 16.23
N PRO A 458 2.70 13.36 15.26
CA PRO A 458 4.07 13.28 14.81
C PRO A 458 5.05 13.97 15.77
N PHE A 459 4.84 13.82 17.08
CA PHE A 459 5.63 14.47 18.14
C PHE A 459 6.06 13.46 19.19
N LYS A 460 7.20 13.72 19.84
CA LYS A 460 7.61 12.92 21.01
C LYS A 460 6.72 13.25 22.21
N SER A 461 6.40 14.54 22.38
CA SER A 461 5.49 15.04 23.43
C SER A 461 4.33 15.84 22.81
N PRO A 462 3.09 15.68 23.30
CA PRO A 462 1.95 16.47 22.81
C PRO A 462 2.18 17.99 22.88
N SER A 463 2.94 18.45 23.88
CA SER A 463 3.25 19.88 24.06
C SER A 463 4.13 20.50 22.96
N GLU A 464 4.78 19.69 22.13
CA GLU A 464 5.56 20.15 20.98
C GLU A 464 4.67 20.69 19.85
N MET A 465 3.36 20.35 19.84
CA MET A 465 2.39 20.96 18.95
C MET A 465 2.29 22.48 19.16
N PHE A 466 2.43 22.94 20.40
CA PHE A 466 2.41 24.37 20.70
C PHE A 466 3.63 25.09 20.11
N ASP A 467 4.81 24.46 20.17
CA ASP A 467 6.02 24.99 19.51
C ASP A 467 5.81 25.06 17.99
N PHE A 468 5.18 24.04 17.41
CA PHE A 468 4.90 23.94 15.97
C PHE A 468 4.01 25.08 15.44
N ILE A 469 3.03 25.55 16.23
CA ILE A 469 2.13 26.61 15.80
C ILE A 469 2.56 28.02 16.27
N THR A 470 3.58 28.13 17.12
CA THR A 470 3.96 29.36 17.82
C THR A 470 4.11 30.55 16.87
N GLU A 471 4.78 30.40 15.74
CA GLU A 471 5.02 31.53 14.82
C GLU A 471 3.72 32.10 14.24
N LYS A 472 2.77 31.24 13.89
CA LYS A 472 1.44 31.68 13.42
C LYS A 472 0.66 32.36 14.55
N VAL A 473 0.78 31.86 15.77
CA VAL A 473 0.14 32.50 16.94
C VAL A 473 0.72 33.89 17.19
N ARG A 474 2.04 34.07 17.11
CA ARG A 474 2.69 35.38 17.23
C ARG A 474 2.14 36.38 16.23
N GLN A 475 1.91 35.94 15.00
CA GLN A 475 1.32 36.76 13.94
C GLN A 475 -0.14 37.11 14.25
N LEU A 476 -0.96 36.13 14.64
CA LEU A 476 -2.37 36.36 15.01
C LEU A 476 -2.53 37.30 16.21
N CYS A 477 -1.67 37.15 17.22
CA CYS A 477 -1.67 37.99 18.42
C CYS A 477 -0.94 39.33 18.24
N ASN A 478 -0.21 39.52 17.13
CA ASN A 478 0.72 40.63 16.93
C ASN A 478 1.74 40.77 18.08
N MET A 479 2.30 39.63 18.53
CA MET A 479 3.23 39.54 19.66
C MET A 479 4.47 38.70 19.30
N PRO A 480 5.50 39.30 18.69
CA PRO A 480 6.70 38.56 18.22
C PRO A 480 7.47 37.83 19.33
N SER A 481 7.40 38.31 20.58
CA SER A 481 8.11 37.74 21.73
C SER A 481 7.31 36.69 22.50
N LEU A 482 6.08 36.39 22.11
CA LEU A 482 5.22 35.44 22.82
C LEU A 482 5.85 34.03 22.85
N ASN A 483 6.02 33.48 24.05
CA ASN A 483 6.28 32.06 24.24
C ASN A 483 4.94 31.33 24.36
N PHE A 484 4.36 30.97 23.21
CA PHE A 484 3.00 30.44 23.17
C PHE A 484 2.87 29.14 23.97
N LYS A 485 3.85 28.23 23.91
CA LYS A 485 3.82 26.98 24.67
C LYS A 485 3.68 27.20 26.17
N GLU A 486 4.45 28.12 26.75
CA GLU A 486 4.35 28.43 28.18
C GLU A 486 3.04 29.15 28.51
N ALA A 487 2.66 30.14 27.70
CA ALA A 487 1.41 30.88 27.90
C ALA A 487 0.18 29.96 27.82
N ARG A 488 0.14 29.04 26.84
CA ARG A 488 -0.94 28.08 26.64
C ARG A 488 -1.03 27.04 27.76
N ARG A 489 0.11 26.58 28.30
CA ARG A 489 0.14 25.69 29.46
C ARG A 489 -0.25 26.40 30.76
N SER A 490 0.14 27.66 30.92
CA SER A 490 -0.28 28.51 32.04
C SER A 490 -1.79 28.75 32.02
N ALA A 491 -2.34 29.06 30.85
CA ALA A 491 -3.79 29.19 30.64
C ALA A 491 -4.53 27.89 30.99
N GLU A 492 -4.03 26.75 30.54
CA GLU A 492 -4.61 25.44 30.87
C GLU A 492 -4.61 25.14 32.36
N ARG A 493 -3.49 25.38 33.04
CA ARG A 493 -3.39 25.17 34.47
C ARG A 493 -4.39 26.06 35.22
N ASN A 494 -4.48 27.34 34.88
CA ASN A 494 -5.39 28.27 35.56
C ASN A 494 -6.85 27.96 35.26
N ALA A 495 -7.18 27.58 34.03
CA ALA A 495 -8.53 27.14 33.66
C ALA A 495 -8.91 25.87 34.41
N PHE A 496 -7.97 24.95 34.57
CA PHE A 496 -8.15 23.74 35.36
C PHE A 496 -8.33 24.04 36.86
N GLU A 497 -7.51 24.92 37.45
CA GLU A 497 -7.66 25.35 38.85
C GLU A 497 -9.04 25.97 39.11
N LYS A 498 -9.51 26.86 38.22
CA LYS A 498 -10.87 27.42 38.28
C LYS A 498 -11.97 26.36 38.11
N ALA A 499 -11.75 25.36 37.26
CA ALA A 499 -12.69 24.26 37.11
C ALA A 499 -12.81 23.47 38.43
N ILE A 500 -11.68 23.17 39.09
CA ILE A 500 -11.65 22.52 40.40
C ILE A 500 -12.38 23.36 41.46
N GLU A 501 -12.14 24.67 41.51
CA GLU A 501 -12.84 25.59 42.44
C GLU A 501 -14.36 25.59 42.23
N ASN A 502 -14.81 25.45 40.98
CA ASN A 502 -16.22 25.33 40.62
C ASN A 502 -16.78 23.90 40.78
N GLY A 503 -16.02 22.97 41.36
CA GLY A 503 -16.44 21.60 41.63
C GLY A 503 -16.32 20.63 40.44
N PHE A 504 -15.78 21.08 39.32
CA PHE A 504 -15.52 20.25 38.13
C PHE A 504 -14.16 19.56 38.23
N GLY A 505 -14.01 18.39 37.61
CA GLY A 505 -12.75 17.63 37.58
C GLY A 505 -11.94 17.80 36.28
N GLU A 506 -12.41 18.61 35.33
CA GLU A 506 -11.78 18.85 34.02
C GLU A 506 -12.18 20.22 33.43
N THR A 507 -11.33 20.78 32.57
CA THR A 507 -11.54 22.04 31.84
C THR A 507 -11.86 21.82 30.34
N THR A 508 -12.37 22.85 29.66
CA THR A 508 -12.61 22.83 28.20
C THR A 508 -11.61 23.69 27.46
N ILE A 509 -11.43 23.43 26.16
CA ILE A 509 -10.61 24.32 25.33
C ILE A 509 -11.10 25.78 25.34
N ASP A 510 -12.41 26.02 25.44
CA ASP A 510 -12.96 27.38 25.52
C ASP A 510 -12.51 28.10 26.79
N ASP A 511 -12.59 27.42 27.95
CA ASP A 511 -12.13 27.96 29.24
C ASP A 511 -10.64 28.31 29.20
N ILE A 512 -9.83 27.43 28.58
CA ILE A 512 -8.41 27.66 28.40
C ILE A 512 -8.16 28.94 27.58
N TYR A 513 -8.89 29.15 26.48
CA TYR A 513 -8.68 30.31 25.63
C TYR A 513 -9.26 31.60 26.21
N ILE A 514 -10.26 31.51 27.09
CA ILE A 514 -10.70 32.64 27.94
C ILE A 514 -9.56 33.05 28.89
N GLU A 515 -8.92 32.10 29.59
CA GLU A 515 -7.78 32.40 30.45
C GLU A 515 -6.57 32.92 29.67
N PHE A 516 -6.31 32.37 28.49
CA PHE A 516 -5.24 32.83 27.60
C PHE A 516 -5.47 34.28 27.16
N SER A 517 -6.70 34.62 26.78
CA SER A 517 -7.10 36.00 26.42
C SER A 517 -6.81 36.99 27.55
N GLY A 518 -7.21 36.66 28.78
CA GLY A 518 -6.98 37.50 29.95
C GLY A 518 -5.49 37.63 30.32
N GLN A 519 -4.76 36.51 30.33
CA GLN A 519 -3.34 36.49 30.71
C GLN A 519 -2.43 37.23 29.71
N GLN A 520 -2.75 37.15 28.41
CA GLN A 520 -1.96 37.80 27.35
C GLN A 520 -2.49 39.19 27.00
N ASN A 521 -3.59 39.65 27.64
CA ASN A 521 -4.25 40.92 27.36
C ASN A 521 -4.59 41.11 25.87
N ILE A 522 -5.12 40.06 25.25
CA ILE A 522 -5.59 40.06 23.86
C ILE A 522 -7.12 39.93 23.81
N SER A 523 -7.73 40.37 22.72
CA SER A 523 -9.17 40.23 22.54
C SER A 523 -9.60 38.75 22.50
N LEU A 524 -10.83 38.46 22.96
CA LEU A 524 -11.40 37.11 22.89
C LEU A 524 -11.55 36.63 21.44
N GLU A 525 -11.78 37.54 20.49
CA GLU A 525 -11.82 37.21 19.06
C GLU A 525 -10.45 36.71 18.58
N THR A 526 -9.36 37.37 18.99
CA THR A 526 -7.99 36.93 18.68
C THR A 526 -7.71 35.57 19.30
N ALA A 527 -8.08 35.36 20.57
CA ALA A 527 -7.91 34.07 21.25
C ALA A 527 -8.67 32.94 20.54
N LYS A 528 -9.90 33.19 20.07
CA LYS A 528 -10.67 32.23 19.26
C LYS A 528 -9.98 31.85 17.95
N LYS A 529 -9.35 32.81 17.26
CA LYS A 529 -8.55 32.48 16.05
C LYS A 529 -7.36 31.57 16.36
N VAL A 530 -6.74 31.75 17.53
CA VAL A 530 -5.65 30.87 18.00
C VAL A 530 -6.17 29.48 18.36
N GLN A 531 -7.32 29.41 19.03
CA GLN A 531 -8.03 28.15 19.32
C GLN A 531 -8.37 27.38 18.04
N GLU A 532 -8.95 28.05 17.05
CA GLU A 532 -9.27 27.47 15.74
C GLU A 532 -8.01 26.94 15.05
N LEU A 533 -6.89 27.67 15.14
CA LEU A 533 -5.60 27.21 14.62
C LEU A 533 -5.11 25.93 15.33
N GLU A 534 -5.20 25.86 16.67
CA GLU A 534 -4.85 24.66 17.45
C GLU A 534 -5.68 23.45 17.01
N MET A 535 -7.02 23.60 16.98
CA MET A 535 -7.94 22.54 16.55
C MET A 535 -7.70 22.14 15.10
N GLN A 536 -7.47 23.09 14.21
CA GLN A 536 -7.23 22.80 12.81
C GLN A 536 -5.91 22.02 12.62
N VAL A 537 -4.87 22.33 13.39
CA VAL A 537 -3.61 21.58 13.35
C VAL A 537 -3.78 20.17 13.89
N GLU A 538 -4.53 19.97 14.99
CA GLU A 538 -4.89 18.63 15.48
C GLU A 538 -5.61 17.79 14.41
N MET A 539 -6.59 18.40 13.72
CA MET A 539 -7.31 17.75 12.62
C MET A 539 -6.36 17.31 11.50
N ASP A 540 -5.35 18.12 11.18
CA ASP A 540 -4.42 17.86 10.08
C ASP A 540 -3.44 16.74 10.40
N ILE A 541 -2.89 16.72 11.62
CA ILE A 541 -1.72 15.89 11.97
C ILE A 541 -2.07 14.60 12.71
N LEU A 542 -3.28 14.43 13.25
CA LEU A 542 -3.67 13.20 13.93
C LEU A 542 -3.90 12.06 12.92
N TYR A 543 -3.11 10.98 13.06
CA TYR A 543 -3.16 9.82 12.17
C TYR A 543 -3.28 8.50 12.97
N PRO A 544 -3.78 7.40 12.37
CA PRO A 544 -4.02 6.16 13.11
C PRO A 544 -2.74 5.47 13.58
N ARG A 545 -2.75 4.93 14.81
CA ARG A 545 -1.85 3.85 15.25
C ARG A 545 -2.34 2.54 14.64
N SER A 546 -1.49 1.84 13.89
CA SER A 546 -1.91 0.68 13.10
C SER A 546 -2.34 -0.49 13.98
N SER A 547 -1.61 -0.77 15.06
CA SER A 547 -1.95 -1.80 16.06
C SER A 547 -3.23 -1.48 16.82
N GLY A 548 -3.44 -0.22 17.22
CA GLY A 548 -4.68 0.25 17.82
C GLY A 548 -5.87 0.11 16.86
N PHE A 549 -5.68 0.49 15.59
CA PHE A 549 -6.71 0.33 14.55
C PHE A 549 -7.05 -1.13 14.27
N LYS A 550 -6.06 -2.02 14.17
CA LYS A 550 -6.29 -3.47 14.02
C LYS A 550 -7.03 -4.04 15.24
N ALA A 551 -6.63 -3.66 16.46
CA ALA A 551 -7.27 -4.09 17.70
C ALA A 551 -8.74 -3.61 17.80
N PHE A 552 -9.01 -2.36 17.44
CA PHE A 552 -10.36 -1.81 17.37
C PHE A 552 -11.26 -2.60 16.41
N ASN A 553 -10.76 -2.87 15.19
CA ASN A 553 -11.49 -3.66 14.20
C ASN A 553 -11.65 -5.12 14.60
N GLU A 554 -10.67 -5.70 15.30
CA GLU A 554 -10.75 -7.05 15.84
C GLU A 554 -11.84 -7.17 16.90
N ALA A 555 -11.90 -6.23 17.86
CA ALA A 555 -12.97 -6.18 18.86
C ALA A 555 -14.36 -6.10 18.19
N ARG A 556 -14.52 -5.24 17.17
CA ARG A 556 -15.77 -5.18 16.38
C ARG A 556 -16.06 -6.49 15.64
N SER A 557 -15.05 -7.12 15.04
CA SER A 557 -15.19 -8.40 14.31
C SER A 557 -15.71 -9.53 15.20
N LEU A 558 -15.41 -9.47 16.49
CA LEU A 558 -15.81 -10.43 17.50
C LEU A 558 -17.17 -10.11 18.14
N GLY A 559 -17.87 -9.07 17.67
CA GLY A 559 -19.14 -8.62 18.24
C GLY A 559 -19.01 -8.07 19.66
N LYS A 560 -17.82 -7.58 20.04
CA LYS A 560 -17.61 -6.97 21.37
C LYS A 560 -18.27 -5.60 21.43
N ARG A 561 -18.68 -5.21 22.64
CA ARG A 561 -19.08 -3.82 22.94
C ARG A 561 -17.82 -2.97 23.00
N VAL A 562 -17.64 -2.06 22.05
CA VAL A 562 -16.46 -1.20 21.98
C VAL A 562 -16.83 0.19 22.50
N ILE A 563 -16.08 0.69 23.48
CA ILE A 563 -16.26 2.05 24.04
C ILE A 563 -14.96 2.83 24.00
N LEU A 564 -15.05 4.16 24.01
CA LEU A 564 -13.90 5.06 24.07
C LEU A 564 -13.92 5.83 25.39
N ILE A 565 -12.76 5.94 26.05
CA ILE A 565 -12.61 6.70 27.30
C ILE A 565 -11.32 7.51 27.24
N SER A 566 -11.41 8.84 27.22
CA SER A 566 -10.23 9.70 27.12
C SER A 566 -10.29 10.93 28.03
N ASP A 567 -9.13 11.30 28.58
CA ASP A 567 -8.92 12.53 29.32
C ASP A 567 -8.44 13.62 28.34
N MET A 568 -9.34 14.49 27.89
CA MET A 568 -9.01 15.51 26.89
C MET A 568 -9.93 16.74 26.97
N TYR A 569 -9.34 17.93 26.84
CA TYR A 569 -10.03 19.23 26.88
C TYR A 569 -10.74 19.59 25.56
N LEU A 570 -10.47 18.87 24.47
CA LEU A 570 -11.06 19.12 23.16
C LEU A 570 -12.56 18.76 23.12
N PRO A 571 -13.38 19.42 22.29
CA PRO A 571 -14.80 19.12 22.19
C PRO A 571 -15.07 17.72 21.63
N LYS A 572 -16.14 17.06 22.11
CA LYS A 572 -16.50 15.71 21.68
C LYS A 572 -16.76 15.61 20.18
N ASP A 573 -17.62 16.47 19.62
CA ASP A 573 -17.99 16.46 18.20
C ASP A 573 -16.76 16.61 17.27
N PHE A 574 -15.78 17.40 17.70
CA PHE A 574 -14.52 17.56 16.99
C PHE A 574 -13.69 16.26 16.98
N LEU A 575 -13.56 15.59 18.14
CA LEU A 575 -12.86 14.31 18.25
C LEU A 575 -13.57 13.19 17.49
N GLU A 576 -14.90 13.14 17.51
CA GLU A 576 -15.68 12.19 16.71
C GLU A 576 -15.44 12.38 15.21
N THR A 577 -15.31 13.63 14.76
CA THR A 577 -14.94 13.94 13.38
C THR A 577 -13.54 13.41 13.04
N ILE A 578 -12.55 13.57 13.93
CA ILE A 578 -11.19 13.03 13.74
C ILE A 578 -11.19 11.50 13.73
N LEU A 579 -11.88 10.87 14.68
CA LEU A 579 -12.00 9.41 14.77
C LEU A 579 -12.64 8.84 13.50
N LYS A 580 -13.75 9.41 13.06
CA LYS A 580 -14.43 9.05 11.82
C LYS A 580 -13.54 9.27 10.60
N LYS A 581 -12.87 10.43 10.51
CA LYS A 581 -11.87 10.73 9.45
C LYS A 581 -10.84 9.61 9.40
N ASN A 582 -10.38 9.10 10.54
CA ASN A 582 -9.33 8.09 10.67
C ASN A 582 -9.81 6.63 10.66
N GLY A 583 -11.10 6.38 10.43
CA GLY A 583 -11.68 5.05 10.24
C GLY A 583 -12.24 4.41 11.52
N PHE A 584 -12.20 5.09 12.66
CA PHE A 584 -12.75 4.61 13.92
C PHE A 584 -14.26 4.90 13.98
N THR A 585 -15.06 3.96 13.49
CA THR A 585 -16.54 4.03 13.49
C THR A 585 -17.15 2.78 14.11
N GLY A 586 -18.36 2.90 14.66
CA GLY A 586 -19.11 1.76 15.19
C GLY A 586 -18.73 1.33 16.61
N TYR A 587 -18.18 2.26 17.41
CA TYR A 587 -18.16 2.14 18.87
C TYR A 587 -19.53 2.51 19.45
N GLU A 588 -19.86 1.97 20.63
CA GLU A 588 -21.16 2.12 21.29
C GLU A 588 -21.27 3.45 22.05
N HIS A 589 -20.24 3.79 22.84
CA HIS A 589 -20.19 5.00 23.65
C HIS A 589 -18.81 5.68 23.59
N PHE A 590 -18.79 7.00 23.73
CA PHE A 590 -17.58 7.80 23.88
C PHE A 590 -17.71 8.71 25.11
N TYR A 591 -16.93 8.36 26.14
CA TYR A 591 -16.81 9.05 27.41
C TYR A 591 -15.60 9.97 27.39
N LEU A 592 -15.83 11.27 27.53
CA LEU A 592 -14.81 12.30 27.42
C LEU A 592 -14.79 13.15 28.69
N SER A 593 -13.60 13.34 29.27
CA SER A 593 -13.46 14.02 30.56
C SER A 593 -14.03 15.44 30.57
N SER A 594 -13.90 16.19 29.48
CA SER A 594 -14.36 17.59 29.38
C SER A 594 -15.87 17.75 29.32
N GLU A 595 -16.58 16.72 28.85
CA GLU A 595 -18.05 16.65 28.78
C GLU A 595 -18.65 16.30 30.14
N VAL A 596 -18.14 15.23 30.75
CA VAL A 596 -18.65 14.71 32.03
C VAL A 596 -17.99 15.36 33.25
N LYS A 597 -16.96 16.19 33.03
CA LYS A 597 -16.17 16.90 34.04
C LYS A 597 -15.45 15.97 35.04
N LEU A 598 -15.09 14.75 34.63
CA LEU A 598 -14.38 13.75 35.47
C LEU A 598 -13.18 13.16 34.72
N LYS A 599 -12.07 12.87 35.41
CA LYS A 599 -10.82 12.34 34.81
C LYS A 599 -10.59 10.85 35.11
N LYS A 600 -9.92 10.15 34.19
CA LYS A 600 -9.26 8.86 34.43
C LYS A 600 -8.08 8.99 35.39
N HIS A 601 -7.36 10.11 35.36
CA HIS A 601 -6.19 10.32 36.21
C HIS A 601 -6.48 10.17 37.72
N ASN A 602 -7.64 10.62 38.20
CA ASN A 602 -8.13 10.33 39.56
C ASN A 602 -9.10 9.13 39.60
N GLY A 603 -9.45 8.64 38.41
CA GLY A 603 -10.26 7.46 38.11
C GLY A 603 -11.77 7.65 38.22
N LYS A 604 -12.24 8.84 38.58
CA LYS A 604 -13.69 9.13 38.65
C LYS A 604 -14.41 8.90 37.33
N LEU A 605 -13.72 9.07 36.19
CA LEU A 605 -14.30 8.77 34.89
C LEU A 605 -14.58 7.27 34.71
N PHE A 606 -13.71 6.38 35.23
CA PHE A 606 -14.00 4.94 35.22
C PHE A 606 -15.19 4.60 36.12
N ASP A 607 -15.29 5.25 37.29
CA ASP A 607 -16.42 5.06 38.20
C ASP A 607 -17.75 5.41 37.52
N PHE A 608 -17.80 6.56 36.83
CA PHE A 608 -18.93 6.98 36.02
C PHE A 608 -19.27 5.99 34.90
N VAL A 609 -18.26 5.49 34.17
CA VAL A 609 -18.48 4.52 33.08
C VAL A 609 -19.04 3.19 33.58
N ILE A 610 -18.56 2.70 34.72
CA ILE A 610 -19.07 1.47 35.33
C ILE A 610 -20.55 1.64 35.71
N GLU A 611 -20.88 2.78 36.32
CA GLU A 611 -22.25 3.11 36.74
C GLU A 611 -23.20 3.26 35.53
N ASP A 612 -22.80 4.04 34.53
CA ASP A 612 -23.59 4.31 33.32
C ASP A 612 -23.86 3.04 32.51
N LEU A 613 -22.87 2.16 32.38
CA LEU A 613 -23.03 0.89 31.67
C LEU A 613 -23.79 -0.17 32.50
N GLY A 614 -23.81 -0.04 33.83
CA GLY A 614 -24.42 -1.01 34.74
C GLY A 614 -23.78 -2.40 34.68
N VAL A 615 -22.46 -2.47 34.51
CA VAL A 615 -21.72 -3.74 34.30
C VAL A 615 -20.70 -4.03 35.40
N ASP A 616 -20.37 -5.31 35.58
CA ASP A 616 -19.26 -5.71 36.44
C ASP A 616 -17.92 -5.21 35.84
N PRO A 617 -17.11 -4.43 36.58
CA PRO A 617 -15.83 -3.90 36.10
C PRO A 617 -14.88 -4.97 35.54
N THR A 618 -14.93 -6.20 36.08
CA THR A 618 -14.07 -7.31 35.65
C THR A 618 -14.35 -7.79 34.23
N THR A 619 -15.49 -7.38 33.65
CA THR A 619 -15.87 -7.67 32.26
C THR A 619 -15.29 -6.69 31.25
N ILE A 620 -14.66 -5.61 31.72
CA ILE A 620 -14.08 -4.56 30.88
C ILE A 620 -12.58 -4.80 30.72
N LEU A 621 -12.10 -4.80 29.48
CA LEU A 621 -10.70 -4.62 29.12
C LEU A 621 -10.47 -3.17 28.72
N HIS A 622 -9.68 -2.41 29.47
CA HIS A 622 -9.27 -1.07 29.09
C HIS A 622 -7.86 -1.07 28.50
N ILE A 623 -7.70 -0.48 27.32
CA ILE A 623 -6.46 -0.42 26.54
C ILE A 623 -6.04 1.04 26.47
N GLY A 624 -4.85 1.36 26.98
CA GLY A 624 -4.31 2.72 26.97
C GLY A 624 -2.79 2.73 27.07
N ASP A 625 -2.18 3.89 26.79
CA ASP A 625 -0.74 4.09 26.79
C ASP A 625 -0.22 4.60 28.15
N ASN A 626 -1.07 5.24 28.96
CA ASN A 626 -0.62 5.89 30.18
C ASN A 626 -0.62 4.92 31.37
N LEU A 627 0.57 4.62 31.90
CA LEU A 627 0.71 3.71 33.04
C LEU A 627 -0.07 4.17 34.29
N ALA A 628 -0.11 5.48 34.57
CA ALA A 628 -0.80 6.00 35.76
C ALA A 628 -2.31 6.01 35.58
N ALA A 629 -2.81 6.62 34.51
CA ALA A 629 -4.24 6.80 34.28
C ALA A 629 -4.93 5.55 33.74
N ASP A 630 -4.37 4.87 32.73
CA ASP A 630 -5.07 3.78 32.05
C ASP A 630 -4.81 2.43 32.70
N VAL A 631 -3.64 2.24 33.32
CA VAL A 631 -3.27 0.94 33.90
C VAL A 631 -3.56 0.88 35.38
N ILE A 632 -2.98 1.80 36.17
CA ILE A 632 -3.11 1.77 37.63
C ILE A 632 -4.56 2.10 38.04
N LYS A 633 -5.16 3.19 37.53
CA LYS A 633 -6.51 3.60 37.94
C LYS A 633 -7.63 2.66 37.48
N ALA A 634 -7.49 2.06 36.31
CA ALA A 634 -8.39 1.00 35.87
C ALA A 634 -8.30 -0.23 36.80
N LYS A 635 -7.08 -0.68 37.10
CA LYS A 635 -6.86 -1.85 37.97
C LYS A 635 -7.37 -1.64 39.39
N GLU A 636 -7.22 -0.44 39.95
CA GLU A 636 -7.77 -0.06 41.27
C GLU A 636 -9.31 -0.26 41.36
N ARG A 637 -10.01 -0.25 40.21
CA ARG A 637 -11.47 -0.41 40.10
C ARG A 637 -11.93 -1.78 39.62
N GLY A 638 -11.00 -2.74 39.55
CA GLY A 638 -11.32 -4.09 39.06
C GLY A 638 -11.43 -4.22 37.54
N ILE A 639 -11.23 -3.14 36.78
CA ILE A 639 -11.13 -3.19 35.32
C ILE A 639 -9.81 -3.86 34.94
N LYS A 640 -9.80 -4.72 33.92
CA LYS A 640 -8.57 -5.30 33.39
C LYS A 640 -7.86 -4.27 32.50
N PRO A 641 -6.63 -3.82 32.85
CA PRO A 641 -5.87 -2.97 31.93
C PRO A 641 -5.02 -3.79 30.95
N PHE A 642 -4.78 -3.21 29.78
CA PHE A 642 -3.72 -3.56 28.84
C PHE A 642 -2.89 -2.31 28.52
N HIS A 643 -1.59 -2.36 28.80
CA HIS A 643 -0.69 -1.23 28.64
C HIS A 643 -0.09 -1.21 27.23
N LEU A 644 -0.73 -0.51 26.30
CA LEU A 644 -0.23 -0.35 24.95
C LEU A 644 0.80 0.80 24.89
N VAL A 645 2.02 0.52 25.35
CA VAL A 645 3.11 1.52 25.51
C VAL A 645 3.25 2.44 24.31
N LYS A 646 3.47 3.72 24.57
CA LYS A 646 3.74 4.73 23.55
C LYS A 646 4.99 4.38 22.73
N ALA A 647 4.83 4.33 21.40
CA ALA A 647 5.88 3.86 20.50
C ALA A 647 7.15 4.72 20.53
N SER A 648 7.01 6.04 20.62
CA SER A 648 8.14 6.96 20.72
C SER A 648 8.98 6.76 21.99
N GLU A 649 8.35 6.34 23.10
CA GLU A 649 9.07 6.02 24.33
C GLU A 649 9.90 4.76 24.14
N VAL A 650 9.31 3.70 23.57
CA VAL A 650 10.05 2.47 23.25
C VAL A 650 11.23 2.78 22.31
N PHE A 651 10.99 3.55 21.25
CA PHE A 651 12.04 3.92 20.29
C PHE A 651 13.23 4.62 20.95
N SER A 652 12.96 5.57 21.84
CA SER A 652 14.00 6.33 22.56
C SER A 652 14.90 5.46 23.46
N THR A 653 14.47 4.24 23.79
CA THR A 653 15.29 3.28 24.56
C THR A 653 16.13 2.35 23.69
N THR A 654 15.96 2.38 22.36
CA THR A 654 16.65 1.47 21.44
C THR A 654 18.02 1.98 21.00
N ASP A 655 18.89 1.06 20.56
CA ASP A 655 20.17 1.41 19.97
C ASP A 655 20.02 2.13 18.61
N ALA A 656 18.91 1.91 17.90
CA ALA A 656 18.56 2.64 16.67
C ALA A 656 18.33 4.14 16.92
N TYR A 657 17.94 4.53 18.15
CA TYR A 657 17.88 5.91 18.59
C TYR A 657 19.18 6.34 19.28
N ASN A 658 19.66 5.54 20.24
CA ASN A 658 20.73 5.93 21.14
C ASN A 658 22.08 6.12 20.45
N LEU A 659 22.44 5.23 19.53
CA LEU A 659 23.73 5.30 18.83
C LEU A 659 23.89 6.61 18.01
N PRO A 660 22.90 7.02 17.18
CA PRO A 660 23.02 8.23 16.36
C PRO A 660 22.58 9.56 17.02
N TRP A 661 21.69 9.54 18.02
CA TRP A 661 20.98 10.77 18.46
C TRP A 661 21.18 11.18 19.92
N LEU A 662 21.43 10.23 20.83
CA LEU A 662 21.43 10.50 22.27
C LEU A 662 22.41 11.62 22.68
N ARG A 663 23.54 11.73 21.98
CA ARG A 663 24.60 12.70 22.30
C ARG A 663 24.15 14.16 22.15
N ASP A 664 23.24 14.46 21.24
CA ASP A 664 22.83 15.83 20.89
C ASP A 664 21.30 16.00 20.80
N GLU A 665 20.55 15.15 21.52
CA GLU A 665 19.09 15.10 21.54
C GLU A 665 18.45 16.48 21.83
N ASP A 666 18.96 17.19 22.84
CA ASP A 666 18.44 18.51 23.25
C ASP A 666 18.63 19.60 22.18
N ARG A 667 19.54 19.39 21.22
CA ARG A 667 19.86 20.33 20.14
C ARG A 667 19.08 20.06 18.87
N HIS A 668 18.22 19.05 18.85
CA HIS A 668 17.41 18.76 17.68
C HIS A 668 16.34 19.83 17.47
N SER A 669 16.25 20.36 16.25
CA SER A 669 15.11 21.19 15.82
C SER A 669 13.81 20.39 15.95
N LEU A 670 12.69 21.10 16.10
CA LEU A 670 11.39 20.48 16.19
C LEU A 670 11.11 19.60 14.97
N ASP A 671 11.38 20.09 13.76
CA ASP A 671 11.18 19.33 12.52
C ASP A 671 11.92 18.00 12.50
N TRP A 672 13.16 17.97 13.01
CA TRP A 672 13.91 16.73 13.11
C TRP A 672 13.35 15.79 14.18
N LYS A 673 12.91 16.32 15.33
CA LYS A 673 12.22 15.50 16.35
C LYS A 673 10.94 14.89 15.79
N MET A 674 10.20 15.62 14.97
CA MET A 674 8.99 15.13 14.30
C MET A 674 9.31 13.98 13.33
N ILE A 675 10.37 14.11 12.54
CA ILE A 675 10.86 13.04 11.65
C ILE A 675 11.22 11.77 12.45
N LEU A 676 11.95 11.92 13.57
CA LEU A 676 12.30 10.80 14.44
C LEU A 676 11.07 10.19 15.11
N ALA A 677 10.08 11.00 15.50
CA ALA A 677 8.83 10.51 16.08
C ALA A 677 8.04 9.65 15.08
N VAL A 678 7.94 10.07 13.81
CA VAL A 678 7.29 9.27 12.76
C VAL A 678 8.03 7.95 12.54
N ALA A 679 9.38 7.97 12.50
CA ALA A 679 10.17 6.73 12.38
C ALA A 679 9.99 5.79 13.58
N GLY A 680 10.00 6.33 14.80
CA GLY A 680 9.79 5.57 16.03
C GLY A 680 8.38 4.99 16.12
N ASN A 681 7.36 5.79 15.79
CA ASN A 681 5.97 5.35 15.72
C ASN A 681 5.79 4.20 14.74
N ARG A 682 6.50 4.23 13.59
CA ARG A 682 6.47 3.12 12.62
C ARG A 682 7.11 1.85 13.17
N PHE A 683 8.32 1.93 13.70
CA PHE A 683 9.10 0.75 14.12
C PHE A 683 8.58 0.10 15.40
N HIS A 684 7.92 0.88 16.25
CA HIS A 684 7.42 0.45 17.56
C HIS A 684 5.90 0.58 17.69
N ASP A 685 5.18 0.66 16.56
CA ASP A 685 3.72 0.62 16.53
C ASP A 685 3.20 -0.55 17.37
N ASN A 686 3.76 -1.75 17.15
CA ASN A 686 3.71 -2.87 18.09
C ASN A 686 4.93 -2.85 19.05
N PRO A 687 4.76 -2.44 20.32
CA PRO A 687 5.85 -2.30 21.28
C PRO A 687 6.35 -3.64 21.85
N TYR A 688 5.64 -4.74 21.57
CA TYR A 688 5.94 -6.08 22.09
C TYR A 688 6.84 -6.92 21.17
N LEU A 689 7.22 -6.40 20.01
CA LEU A 689 8.17 -7.09 19.14
C LEU A 689 9.57 -7.14 19.76
N PRO A 690 10.27 -8.28 19.65
CA PRO A 690 11.62 -8.42 20.18
C PRO A 690 12.57 -7.46 19.48
N GLN A 691 13.39 -6.77 20.28
CA GLN A 691 14.38 -5.83 19.79
C GLN A 691 15.77 -6.46 19.84
N ARG A 692 16.48 -6.42 18.72
CA ARG A 692 17.86 -6.89 18.66
C ARG A 692 18.81 -5.76 19.03
N ARG A 693 19.47 -5.92 20.18
CA ARG A 693 20.48 -4.97 20.68
C ARG A 693 21.60 -4.77 19.66
N GLY A 694 22.12 -3.55 19.62
CA GLY A 694 23.20 -3.09 18.76
C GLY A 694 22.80 -2.86 17.29
N THR A 695 21.60 -3.26 16.86
CA THR A 695 21.18 -3.10 15.46
C THR A 695 20.46 -1.78 15.22
N LEU A 696 20.69 -1.19 14.05
CA LEU A 696 19.93 -0.06 13.52
C LEU A 696 18.73 -0.53 12.71
N PHE A 697 18.86 -1.66 12.00
CA PHE A 697 17.85 -2.16 11.05
C PHE A 697 17.41 -3.59 11.32
N SER A 698 17.97 -4.25 12.34
CA SER A 698 17.71 -5.66 12.68
C SER A 698 17.96 -6.64 11.52
N GLY A 699 18.86 -6.30 10.59
CA GLY A 699 19.19 -7.10 9.41
C GLY A 699 18.17 -7.02 8.28
N ASP A 700 17.25 -6.05 8.31
CA ASP A 700 16.19 -5.91 7.32
C ASP A 700 16.48 -4.79 6.32
N ALA A 701 16.51 -5.14 5.03
CA ALA A 701 16.79 -4.22 3.93
C ALA A 701 15.72 -3.12 3.78
N TRP A 702 14.45 -3.42 4.06
CA TRP A 702 13.38 -2.43 4.01
C TRP A 702 13.55 -1.39 5.13
N ARG A 703 13.94 -1.80 6.35
CA ARG A 703 14.27 -0.87 7.44
C ARG A 703 15.48 0.01 7.13
N LEU A 704 16.51 -0.52 6.45
CA LEU A 704 17.62 0.28 5.92
C LEU A 704 17.11 1.33 4.92
N GLY A 705 16.20 0.94 4.04
CA GLY A 705 15.49 1.84 3.15
C GLY A 705 14.72 2.93 3.90
N TYR A 706 13.88 2.56 4.86
CA TYR A 706 12.96 3.45 5.56
C TYR A 706 13.66 4.45 6.49
N TYR A 707 14.61 4.00 7.31
CA TYR A 707 15.25 4.84 8.33
C TYR A 707 16.69 5.26 7.98
N GLY A 708 17.33 4.57 7.03
CA GLY A 708 18.65 4.94 6.51
C GLY A 708 18.56 5.85 5.28
N GLN A 709 18.16 5.31 4.13
CA GLN A 709 18.12 6.05 2.86
C GLN A 709 16.94 7.03 2.76
N GLY A 710 15.79 6.70 3.33
CA GLY A 710 14.56 7.50 3.27
C GLY A 710 14.76 8.95 3.69
N PRO A 711 15.32 9.23 4.88
CA PRO A 711 15.59 10.61 5.32
C PRO A 711 16.51 11.39 4.37
N LEU A 712 17.59 10.78 3.87
CA LEU A 712 18.49 11.39 2.89
C LEU A 712 17.76 11.74 1.59
N LEU A 713 17.01 10.78 1.05
CA LEU A 713 16.28 10.94 -0.20
C LEU A 713 15.17 11.99 -0.09
N LEU A 714 14.46 12.02 1.04
CA LEU A 714 13.45 13.03 1.36
C LEU A 714 14.07 14.44 1.37
N ALA A 715 15.16 14.62 2.11
CA ALA A 715 15.83 15.91 2.27
C ALA A 715 16.40 16.41 0.93
N TYR A 716 17.07 15.53 0.19
CA TYR A 716 17.60 15.80 -1.14
C TYR A 716 16.50 16.22 -2.11
N THR A 717 15.40 15.47 -2.17
CA THR A 717 14.33 15.70 -3.13
C THR A 717 13.56 16.98 -2.82
N LYS A 718 13.30 17.26 -1.53
CA LYS A 718 12.71 18.54 -1.10
C LYS A 718 13.60 19.71 -1.53
N TRP A 719 14.91 19.63 -1.27
CA TRP A 719 15.86 20.64 -1.73
C TRP A 719 15.84 20.79 -3.25
N LEU A 720 15.83 19.68 -4.00
CA LEU A 720 15.79 19.69 -5.46
C LEU A 720 14.54 20.41 -5.99
N ILE A 721 13.36 20.11 -5.44
CA ILE A 721 12.10 20.76 -5.84
C ILE A 721 12.18 22.26 -5.55
N GLU A 722 12.52 22.65 -4.33
CA GLU A 722 12.52 24.06 -3.91
C GLU A 722 13.61 24.87 -4.63
N GLN A 723 14.78 24.27 -4.84
CA GLN A 723 15.85 24.92 -5.57
C GLN A 723 15.54 25.06 -7.06
N SER A 724 14.97 24.03 -7.69
CA SER A 724 14.61 24.09 -9.11
C SER A 724 13.48 25.08 -9.39
N ILE A 725 12.52 25.23 -8.47
CA ILE A 725 11.50 26.29 -8.53
C ILE A 725 12.15 27.68 -8.46
N ARG A 726 13.09 27.89 -7.51
CA ARG A 726 13.82 29.16 -7.37
C ARG A 726 14.66 29.49 -8.60
N ASP A 727 15.24 28.47 -9.23
CA ASP A 727 16.08 28.61 -10.41
C ASP A 727 15.26 28.77 -11.72
N GLY A 728 13.93 28.68 -11.64
CA GLY A 728 13.05 28.82 -12.81
C GLY A 728 13.11 27.64 -13.78
N VAL A 729 13.51 26.45 -13.31
CA VAL A 729 13.61 25.24 -14.14
C VAL A 729 12.21 24.81 -14.61
N LYS A 730 12.10 24.34 -15.86
CA LYS A 730 10.85 23.80 -16.43
C LYS A 730 10.86 22.28 -16.52
N ARG A 731 12.03 21.70 -16.78
CA ARG A 731 12.22 20.26 -16.94
C ARG A 731 13.45 19.77 -16.20
N LEU A 732 13.28 18.75 -15.37
CA LEU A 732 14.34 18.00 -14.71
C LEU A 732 14.53 16.66 -15.40
N TYR A 733 15.77 16.35 -15.80
CA TYR A 733 16.14 15.09 -16.44
C TYR A 733 17.00 14.26 -15.49
N PHE A 734 16.39 13.23 -14.91
CA PHE A 734 17.02 12.29 -14.00
C PHE A 734 17.81 11.26 -14.80
N LEU A 735 19.13 11.29 -14.67
CA LEU A 735 20.03 10.45 -15.48
C LEU A 735 19.96 9.00 -14.99
N SER A 736 19.90 8.05 -15.93
CA SER A 736 20.15 6.65 -15.62
C SER A 736 21.58 6.47 -15.10
N ARG A 737 21.85 5.58 -14.16
CA ARG A 737 20.96 4.58 -13.58
C ARG A 737 20.37 5.04 -12.23
N ASP A 738 21.15 5.81 -11.50
CA ASP A 738 20.93 6.16 -10.09
C ASP A 738 19.84 7.24 -9.90
N GLY A 739 19.48 7.95 -10.98
CA GLY A 739 18.43 8.98 -10.95
C GLY A 739 17.00 8.42 -10.86
N LEU A 740 16.78 7.11 -11.04
CA LEU A 740 15.41 6.56 -11.07
C LEU A 740 14.71 6.74 -9.73
N ILE A 741 15.34 6.33 -8.62
CA ILE A 741 14.77 6.46 -7.28
C ILE A 741 14.61 7.93 -6.85
N MET A 742 15.50 8.81 -7.34
CA MET A 742 15.38 10.26 -7.15
C MET A 742 14.14 10.81 -7.86
N LYS A 743 13.87 10.37 -9.09
CA LYS A 743 12.66 10.72 -9.82
C LYS A 743 11.40 10.20 -9.12
N GLU A 744 11.42 8.96 -8.66
CA GLU A 744 10.28 8.37 -7.97
C GLU A 744 9.95 9.08 -6.65
N SER A 745 10.97 9.53 -5.92
CA SER A 745 10.79 10.42 -4.76
C SER A 745 10.25 11.78 -5.18
N TYR A 746 10.81 12.36 -6.25
CA TYR A 746 10.37 13.65 -6.79
C TYR A 746 8.90 13.64 -7.16
N ASP A 747 8.44 12.64 -7.91
CA ASP A 747 7.06 12.56 -8.39
C ASP A 747 6.03 12.42 -7.26
N ARG A 748 6.43 11.83 -6.12
CA ARG A 748 5.59 11.77 -4.91
C ARG A 748 5.47 13.13 -4.25
N LEU A 749 6.59 13.82 -4.08
CA LEU A 749 6.66 15.07 -3.33
C LEU A 749 6.26 16.30 -4.15
N ALA A 750 6.49 16.29 -5.47
CA ALA A 750 6.16 17.39 -6.38
C ALA A 750 4.67 17.73 -6.40
N LYS A 751 3.80 16.76 -6.10
CA LYS A 751 2.34 16.97 -5.91
C LYS A 751 2.03 17.96 -4.81
N ASN A 752 2.92 18.11 -3.84
CA ASN A 752 2.81 19.11 -2.79
C ASN A 752 3.29 20.48 -3.25
N TYR A 753 3.69 20.74 -4.51
CA TYR A 753 4.26 22.00 -4.99
C TYR A 753 3.67 22.42 -6.35
N ASP A 754 2.92 23.52 -6.36
CA ASP A 754 2.15 23.95 -7.56
C ASP A 754 3.03 24.33 -8.76
N LYS A 755 4.27 24.75 -8.50
CA LYS A 755 5.25 25.19 -9.51
C LYS A 755 6.37 24.19 -9.75
N ALA A 756 6.26 22.96 -9.25
CA ALA A 756 7.30 21.95 -9.45
C ALA A 756 7.57 21.71 -10.96
N PRO A 757 8.84 21.72 -11.39
CA PRO A 757 9.20 21.33 -12.76
C PRO A 757 8.67 19.95 -13.16
N SER A 758 8.46 19.73 -14.46
CA SER A 758 8.18 18.38 -14.95
C SER A 758 9.42 17.50 -14.83
N SER A 759 9.23 16.24 -14.46
CA SER A 759 10.30 15.26 -14.28
C SER A 759 10.35 14.28 -15.45
N HIS A 760 11.56 14.00 -15.94
CA HIS A 760 11.81 13.10 -17.06
C HIS A 760 12.94 12.13 -16.68
N TYR A 761 12.77 10.84 -16.99
CA TYR A 761 13.87 9.89 -16.86
C TYR A 761 14.67 9.86 -18.16
N LEU A 762 15.98 10.05 -18.09
CA LEU A 762 16.84 10.12 -19.26
C LEU A 762 17.86 8.98 -19.23
N LEU A 763 17.71 8.02 -20.15
CA LEU A 763 18.76 7.05 -20.46
C LEU A 763 20.01 7.78 -20.94
N CYS A 764 21.02 7.80 -20.08
CA CYS A 764 22.28 8.48 -20.29
C CYS A 764 23.33 7.75 -19.46
N SER A 765 24.33 7.16 -20.10
CA SER A 765 25.47 6.56 -19.42
C SER A 765 26.76 7.17 -19.91
N ARG A 766 27.83 7.08 -19.11
CA ARG A 766 29.16 7.53 -19.52
C ARG A 766 29.60 6.84 -20.82
N ARG A 767 29.25 5.56 -21.02
CA ARG A 767 29.58 4.83 -22.26
C ARG A 767 28.81 5.37 -23.47
N ALA A 768 27.51 5.60 -23.35
CA ALA A 768 26.69 6.09 -24.45
C ALA A 768 27.16 7.49 -24.89
N VAL A 769 27.25 8.43 -23.94
CA VAL A 769 27.54 9.83 -24.26
C VAL A 769 28.99 10.05 -24.70
N ASN A 770 29.95 9.33 -24.12
CA ASN A 770 31.37 9.56 -24.43
C ASN A 770 31.82 8.96 -25.76
N LEU A 771 31.18 7.90 -26.27
CA LEU A 771 31.45 7.45 -27.63
C LEU A 771 30.74 8.35 -28.66
N ALA A 772 29.46 8.69 -28.41
CA ALA A 772 28.68 9.54 -29.30
C ALA A 772 29.35 10.89 -29.60
N LYS A 773 30.10 11.47 -28.64
CA LYS A 773 30.79 12.76 -28.86
C LYS A 773 32.07 12.68 -29.71
N ILE A 774 32.58 11.49 -30.04
CA ILE A 774 33.84 11.33 -30.79
C ILE A 774 33.63 11.68 -32.26
N LYS A 775 34.41 12.64 -32.77
CA LYS A 775 34.39 13.07 -34.18
C LYS A 775 35.73 12.87 -34.90
N ASP A 776 36.81 12.66 -34.18
CA ASP A 776 38.17 12.61 -34.72
C ASP A 776 39.12 11.75 -33.86
N ALA A 777 40.39 11.67 -34.26
CA ALA A 777 41.43 10.95 -33.54
C ALA A 777 41.67 11.50 -32.12
N HIS A 778 41.51 12.80 -31.90
CA HIS A 778 41.68 13.39 -30.56
C HIS A 778 40.63 12.84 -29.59
N GLY A 779 39.36 12.79 -30.02
CA GLY A 779 38.29 12.19 -29.22
C GLY A 779 38.53 10.71 -28.88
N VAL A 780 39.11 9.94 -29.81
CA VAL A 780 39.51 8.54 -29.55
C VAL A 780 40.61 8.47 -28.49
N MET A 781 41.60 9.35 -28.56
CA MET A 781 42.67 9.41 -27.56
C MET A 781 42.15 9.85 -26.20
N ASP A 782 41.27 10.84 -26.12
CA ASP A 782 40.64 11.27 -24.87
C ASP A 782 39.89 10.10 -24.21
N LEU A 783 39.12 9.33 -25.00
CA LEU A 783 38.36 8.19 -24.49
C LEU A 783 39.27 7.02 -24.05
N LEU A 784 40.44 6.85 -24.67
CA LEU A 784 41.45 5.89 -24.23
C LEU A 784 42.03 6.25 -22.86
N HIS A 785 42.23 7.54 -22.56
CA HIS A 785 42.83 7.99 -21.29
C HIS A 785 41.84 7.98 -20.11
N VAL A 786 40.54 7.80 -20.36
CA VAL A 786 39.58 7.55 -19.29
C VAL A 786 39.90 6.21 -18.64
N ASP A 787 40.00 6.18 -17.30
CA ASP A 787 40.32 4.98 -16.54
C ASP A 787 39.53 3.72 -16.96
N TYR A 788 40.29 2.63 -17.18
CA TYR A 788 39.79 1.28 -17.38
C TYR A 788 40.69 0.25 -16.69
N ALA A 789 40.12 -0.83 -16.17
CA ALA A 789 40.89 -1.90 -15.54
C ALA A 789 41.25 -3.02 -16.52
N ARG A 790 41.80 -4.10 -15.96
CA ARG A 790 42.28 -5.27 -16.70
C ARG A 790 41.16 -5.90 -17.54
N THR A 791 41.30 -5.86 -18.86
CA THR A 791 40.31 -6.38 -19.81
C THR A 791 40.96 -6.94 -21.07
N THR A 792 40.22 -7.59 -21.97
CA THR A 792 40.73 -8.03 -23.27
C THR A 792 40.65 -6.91 -24.31
N ILE A 793 41.49 -6.97 -25.36
CA ILE A 793 41.37 -6.07 -26.53
C ILE A 793 39.96 -6.16 -27.13
N GLN A 794 39.41 -7.36 -27.26
CA GLN A 794 38.04 -7.56 -27.75
C GLN A 794 37.02 -6.79 -26.93
N HIS A 795 37.06 -6.94 -25.61
CA HIS A 795 36.13 -6.25 -24.73
C HIS A 795 36.36 -4.74 -24.78
N LEU A 796 37.61 -4.25 -24.73
CA LEU A 796 37.91 -2.81 -24.82
C LEU A 796 37.36 -2.20 -26.11
N LEU A 797 37.61 -2.80 -27.27
CA LEU A 797 37.19 -2.28 -28.57
C LEU A 797 35.65 -2.29 -28.73
N SER A 798 34.99 -3.37 -28.32
CA SER A 798 33.53 -3.47 -28.40
C SER A 798 32.82 -2.62 -27.33
N SER A 799 33.22 -2.75 -26.06
CA SER A 799 32.53 -2.14 -24.93
C SER A 799 32.85 -0.68 -24.71
N ARG A 800 33.99 -0.15 -25.22
CA ARG A 800 34.34 1.28 -25.12
C ARG A 800 34.24 2.03 -26.44
N PHE A 801 34.74 1.44 -27.52
CA PHE A 801 34.80 2.09 -28.85
C PHE A 801 33.69 1.65 -29.80
N GLY A 802 32.79 0.75 -29.37
CA GLY A 802 31.61 0.35 -30.15
C GLY A 802 31.94 -0.48 -31.40
N VAL A 803 33.19 -0.92 -31.55
CA VAL A 803 33.64 -1.62 -32.75
C VAL A 803 33.09 -3.04 -32.75
N TYR A 804 32.45 -3.41 -33.86
CA TYR A 804 31.99 -4.78 -34.06
C TYR A 804 33.19 -5.70 -34.26
N VAL A 805 33.39 -6.67 -33.38
CA VAL A 805 34.62 -7.48 -33.30
C VAL A 805 34.96 -8.15 -34.63
N ALA A 806 33.95 -8.66 -35.36
CA ALA A 806 34.17 -9.34 -36.64
C ALA A 806 34.57 -8.38 -37.78
N SER A 807 34.43 -7.06 -37.59
CA SER A 807 34.90 -6.05 -38.55
C SER A 807 36.39 -5.70 -38.40
N ILE A 808 37.06 -6.21 -37.35
CA ILE A 808 38.47 -5.91 -37.07
C ILE A 808 39.36 -6.79 -37.96
N PRO A 809 40.21 -6.22 -38.83
CA PRO A 809 41.13 -7.01 -39.63
C PRO A 809 42.19 -7.70 -38.75
N THR A 810 42.33 -9.02 -38.85
CA THR A 810 43.29 -9.79 -38.05
C THR A 810 44.74 -9.33 -38.26
N GLU A 811 45.08 -8.91 -39.48
CA GLU A 811 46.41 -8.39 -39.81
C GLU A 811 46.72 -7.05 -39.10
N THR A 812 45.72 -6.21 -38.85
CA THR A 812 45.89 -4.96 -38.07
C THR A 812 46.25 -5.26 -36.62
N LEU A 813 45.64 -6.27 -36.01
CA LEU A 813 45.98 -6.69 -34.64
C LEU A 813 47.40 -7.27 -34.58
N LYS A 814 47.76 -8.15 -35.53
CA LYS A 814 49.10 -8.72 -35.63
C LYS A 814 50.19 -7.67 -35.84
N LYS A 815 49.94 -6.65 -36.67
CA LYS A 815 50.87 -5.52 -36.91
C LYS A 815 51.32 -4.83 -35.61
N HIS A 816 50.44 -4.76 -34.61
CA HIS A 816 50.70 -4.15 -33.31
C HIS A 816 50.98 -5.17 -32.19
N ASN A 817 51.25 -6.43 -32.54
CA ASN A 817 51.50 -7.53 -31.59
C ASN A 817 50.35 -7.79 -30.60
N PHE A 818 49.10 -7.60 -31.04
CA PHE A 818 47.91 -7.92 -30.25
C PHE A 818 47.09 -9.05 -30.89
N SER A 819 46.29 -9.69 -30.05
CA SER A 819 45.18 -10.57 -30.42
C SER A 819 43.91 -10.08 -29.71
N LEU A 820 42.75 -10.56 -30.13
CA LEU A 820 41.48 -10.22 -29.48
C LEU A 820 41.48 -10.58 -27.98
N ASP A 821 42.13 -11.69 -27.62
CA ASP A 821 42.24 -12.17 -26.24
C ASP A 821 43.38 -11.52 -25.43
N SER A 822 44.18 -10.65 -26.06
CA SER A 822 45.28 -9.97 -25.37
C SER A 822 44.74 -9.12 -24.23
N ILE A 823 45.36 -9.26 -23.05
CA ILE A 823 44.95 -8.56 -21.83
C ILE A 823 45.65 -7.21 -21.74
N VAL A 824 44.86 -6.15 -21.59
CA VAL A 824 45.34 -4.77 -21.48
C VAL A 824 44.89 -4.11 -20.18
N THR A 825 45.65 -3.09 -19.79
CA THR A 825 45.48 -2.26 -18.58
C THR A 825 45.94 -0.84 -18.91
N GLN A 826 45.81 0.10 -17.97
CA GLN A 826 46.32 1.47 -18.13
C GLN A 826 47.79 1.57 -18.52
N ARG A 827 48.62 0.57 -18.20
CA ARG A 827 50.04 0.56 -18.59
C ARG A 827 50.26 0.40 -20.08
N HIS A 828 49.25 -0.05 -20.82
CA HIS A 828 49.34 -0.34 -22.25
C HIS A 828 48.82 0.80 -23.14
N ILE A 829 48.42 1.96 -22.57
CA ILE A 829 47.88 3.10 -23.33
C ILE A 829 48.80 3.46 -24.52
N GLU A 830 50.10 3.62 -24.30
CA GLU A 830 51.04 4.01 -25.38
C GLU A 830 51.13 2.97 -26.50
N LEU A 831 50.98 1.68 -26.16
CA LEU A 831 50.97 0.59 -27.14
C LEU A 831 49.64 0.50 -27.90
N LEU A 832 48.55 0.98 -27.30
CA LEU A 832 47.22 0.99 -27.91
C LEU A 832 47.01 2.15 -28.88
N LYS A 833 47.69 3.29 -28.67
CA LYS A 833 47.58 4.46 -29.56
C LYS A 833 47.75 4.12 -31.05
N PRO A 834 48.85 3.47 -31.50
CA PRO A 834 49.04 3.17 -32.92
C PRO A 834 48.01 2.16 -33.46
N LEU A 835 47.55 1.21 -32.63
CA LEU A 835 46.46 0.30 -32.98
C LEU A 835 45.14 1.06 -33.21
N LEU A 836 44.77 1.97 -32.31
CA LEU A 836 43.54 2.74 -32.44
C LEU A 836 43.59 3.72 -33.62
N LEU A 837 44.77 4.23 -33.99
CA LEU A 837 44.93 5.03 -35.20
C LEU A 837 44.68 4.21 -36.47
N ASP A 838 45.19 2.98 -36.53
CA ASP A 838 44.89 2.08 -37.67
C ASP A 838 43.41 1.65 -37.69
N LEU A 839 42.75 1.54 -36.53
CA LEU A 839 41.32 1.24 -36.41
C LEU A 839 40.42 2.49 -36.47
N LEU A 840 40.99 3.68 -36.66
CA LEU A 840 40.28 4.94 -36.58
C LEU A 840 39.04 5.02 -37.49
N PRO A 841 39.07 4.57 -38.76
CA PRO A 841 37.89 4.59 -39.61
C PRO A 841 36.72 3.76 -39.05
N LEU A 842 36.99 2.59 -38.46
CA LEU A 842 35.98 1.73 -37.86
C LEU A 842 35.39 2.35 -36.59
N ILE A 843 36.24 2.97 -35.75
CA ILE A 843 35.82 3.62 -34.52
C ILE A 843 34.95 4.85 -34.83
N LEU A 844 35.34 5.67 -35.81
CA LEU A 844 34.58 6.86 -36.19
C LEU A 844 33.23 6.51 -36.82
N GLU A 845 33.15 5.44 -37.60
CA GLU A 845 31.88 4.96 -38.14
C GLU A 845 30.95 4.46 -37.03
N ALA A 846 31.46 3.64 -36.10
CA ALA A 846 30.69 3.19 -34.94
C ALA A 846 30.21 4.38 -34.08
N ALA A 847 31.10 5.35 -33.81
CA ALA A 847 30.77 6.55 -33.06
C ALA A 847 29.72 7.42 -33.76
N LYS A 848 29.76 7.52 -35.10
CA LYS A 848 28.78 8.25 -35.89
C LYS A 848 27.39 7.61 -35.78
N ILE A 849 27.30 6.29 -35.96
CA ILE A 849 26.01 5.56 -35.85
C ILE A 849 25.41 5.74 -34.45
N GLU A 850 26.20 5.52 -33.39
CA GLU A 850 25.73 5.70 -32.01
C GLU A 850 25.36 7.17 -31.72
N ARG A 851 26.10 8.15 -32.28
CA ARG A 851 25.80 9.58 -32.16
C ARG A 851 24.46 9.94 -32.79
N ASP A 852 24.24 9.55 -34.04
CA ASP A 852 23.05 9.94 -34.79
C ASP A 852 21.78 9.39 -34.10
N ASN A 853 21.82 8.11 -33.69
CA ASN A 853 20.72 7.49 -32.94
C ASN A 853 20.51 8.14 -31.56
N TYR A 854 21.59 8.49 -30.85
CA TYR A 854 21.48 9.08 -29.53
C TYR A 854 21.00 10.54 -29.58
N LEU A 855 21.42 11.33 -30.57
CA LEU A 855 20.91 12.68 -30.78
C LEU A 855 19.40 12.67 -31.09
N GLU A 856 18.94 11.79 -31.99
CA GLU A 856 17.49 11.65 -32.28
C GLU A 856 16.70 11.29 -31.02
N TYR A 857 17.24 10.40 -30.17
CA TYR A 857 16.65 10.13 -28.87
C TYR A 857 16.61 11.38 -27.96
N LEU A 858 17.72 12.09 -27.80
CA LEU A 858 17.77 13.30 -26.96
C LEU A 858 16.81 14.39 -27.46
N GLU A 859 16.66 14.55 -28.77
CA GLU A 859 15.67 15.45 -29.37
C GLU A 859 14.25 15.01 -29.04
N SER A 860 13.95 13.71 -29.16
CA SER A 860 12.63 13.15 -28.85
C SER A 860 12.23 13.33 -27.38
N THR A 861 13.20 13.37 -26.45
CA THR A 861 12.94 13.66 -25.04
C THR A 861 12.63 15.14 -24.76
N GLY A 862 12.92 16.03 -25.72
CA GLY A 862 12.81 17.47 -25.57
C GLY A 862 13.97 18.13 -24.80
N LEU A 863 15.00 17.37 -24.39
CA LEU A 863 16.17 17.91 -23.68
C LEU A 863 16.84 19.03 -24.49
N LEU A 864 17.02 18.81 -25.79
CA LEU A 864 17.72 19.77 -26.66
C LEU A 864 16.86 21.00 -27.00
N ASN A 865 15.53 20.93 -26.82
CA ASN A 865 14.60 21.99 -27.23
C ASN A 865 14.09 22.89 -26.08
N GLU A 866 14.24 22.47 -24.81
CA GLU A 866 13.78 23.23 -23.63
C GLU A 866 14.86 24.12 -23.00
N ASP A 867 14.76 25.44 -23.07
CA ASP A 867 15.83 26.35 -22.60
C ASP A 867 16.06 26.31 -21.08
N GLN A 868 15.05 25.93 -20.30
CA GLN A 868 15.13 25.85 -18.83
C GLN A 868 15.21 24.39 -18.35
N ALA A 869 16.13 23.62 -18.95
CA ALA A 869 16.36 22.22 -18.64
C ALA A 869 17.57 22.02 -17.70
N SER A 870 17.41 21.13 -16.72
CA SER A 870 18.48 20.74 -15.80
C SER A 870 18.57 19.23 -15.67
N VAL A 871 19.79 18.71 -15.52
CA VAL A 871 20.05 17.29 -15.26
C VAL A 871 20.17 17.02 -13.76
N VAL A 872 19.81 15.81 -13.36
CA VAL A 872 19.88 15.32 -11.99
C VAL A 872 20.66 14.02 -11.97
N ASP A 873 21.73 13.96 -11.17
CA ASP A 873 22.65 12.82 -11.11
C ASP A 873 23.24 12.68 -9.69
N ILE A 874 23.64 11.48 -9.30
CA ILE A 874 24.42 11.28 -8.08
C ILE A 874 25.89 11.72 -8.27
N GLY A 875 26.42 11.65 -9.49
CA GLY A 875 27.83 11.88 -9.81
C GLY A 875 28.37 13.26 -9.41
N TYR A 876 29.65 13.35 -9.06
CA TYR A 876 30.16 14.51 -8.30
C TYR A 876 30.90 15.57 -9.13
N ALA A 877 31.29 15.23 -10.36
CA ALA A 877 32.22 16.03 -11.16
C ALA A 877 31.57 16.76 -12.35
N GLY A 878 30.26 16.57 -12.59
CA GLY A 878 29.54 17.17 -13.72
C GLY A 878 29.99 16.67 -15.11
N THR A 879 30.67 15.52 -15.19
CA THR A 879 31.23 14.98 -16.45
C THR A 879 30.15 14.56 -17.45
N MET A 880 29.02 14.07 -16.97
CA MET A 880 27.89 13.67 -17.82
C MET A 880 27.16 14.89 -18.40
N GLN A 881 26.91 15.91 -17.58
CA GLN A 881 26.41 17.22 -18.02
C GLN A 881 27.32 17.85 -19.07
N GLU A 882 28.64 17.83 -18.83
CA GLU A 882 29.64 18.30 -19.81
C GLU A 882 29.58 17.50 -21.12
N SER A 883 29.46 16.18 -21.04
CA SER A 883 29.44 15.34 -22.23
C SER A 883 28.18 15.54 -23.07
N LEU A 884 27.02 15.78 -22.43
CA LEU A 884 25.78 16.17 -23.13
C LEU A 884 25.92 17.55 -23.80
N PHE A 885 26.55 18.51 -23.13
CA PHE A 885 26.85 19.83 -23.69
C PHE A 885 27.76 19.74 -24.92
N LEU A 886 28.83 18.92 -24.86
CA LEU A 886 29.78 18.75 -25.97
C LEU A 886 29.22 17.94 -27.14
N LEU A 887 28.33 16.98 -26.85
CA LEU A 887 27.65 16.19 -27.88
C LEU A 887 26.70 17.05 -28.73
N ASN A 888 26.01 18.00 -28.09
CA ASN A 888 25.10 18.91 -28.76
C ASN A 888 25.86 19.97 -29.57
N GLU A 889 25.61 20.03 -30.89
CA GLU A 889 26.28 21.00 -31.77
C GLU A 889 25.97 22.46 -31.40
N LYS A 890 24.77 22.72 -30.86
CA LYS A 890 24.37 24.05 -30.36
C LYS A 890 25.02 24.40 -29.02
N ARG A 891 25.74 23.47 -28.38
CA ARG A 891 26.39 23.65 -27.08
C ARG A 891 25.46 24.28 -26.04
N LYS A 892 24.24 23.74 -25.95
CA LYS A 892 23.24 24.23 -25.00
C LYS A 892 23.68 23.98 -23.56
N LEU A 893 23.60 25.01 -22.73
CA LEU A 893 23.85 24.89 -21.30
C LEU A 893 22.67 24.23 -20.59
N PHE A 894 22.98 23.29 -19.71
CA PHE A 894 22.03 22.66 -18.82
C PHE A 894 22.38 23.04 -17.39
N GLY A 895 21.39 23.21 -16.51
CA GLY A 895 21.65 23.20 -15.07
C GLY A 895 21.97 21.78 -14.58
N GLY A 896 22.62 21.66 -13.42
CA GLY A 896 22.98 20.37 -12.84
C GLY A 896 22.73 20.34 -11.33
N TYR A 897 21.93 19.37 -10.89
CA TYR A 897 21.67 19.11 -9.47
C TYR A 897 22.23 17.76 -9.07
N TYR A 898 23.02 17.77 -8.00
CA TYR A 898 23.77 16.61 -7.56
C TYR A 898 23.61 16.38 -6.06
N LEU A 899 23.83 15.15 -5.61
CA LEU A 899 23.85 14.87 -4.17
C LEU A 899 25.01 15.61 -3.48
N MET A 900 26.17 15.66 -4.13
CA MET A 900 27.37 16.39 -3.71
C MET A 900 28.17 16.78 -4.95
N THR A 901 28.94 17.85 -4.93
CA THR A 901 29.88 18.17 -6.03
C THR A 901 31.31 18.34 -5.53
N PHE A 902 32.30 17.94 -6.34
CA PHE A 902 33.72 18.03 -6.01
C PHE A 902 34.45 19.13 -6.79
N ARG A 903 35.67 19.49 -6.34
CA ARG A 903 36.49 20.53 -6.98
C ARG A 903 36.70 20.33 -8.48
N GLN A 904 36.69 19.10 -8.99
CA GLN A 904 36.81 18.83 -10.42
C GLN A 904 35.67 19.48 -11.23
N ALA A 905 34.50 19.69 -10.64
CA ALA A 905 33.37 20.34 -11.33
C ALA A 905 33.62 21.83 -11.62
N ILE A 906 34.50 22.51 -10.87
CA ILE A 906 34.83 23.94 -11.06
C ILE A 906 35.30 24.20 -12.50
N LYS A 907 36.12 23.30 -13.06
CA LYS A 907 36.61 23.43 -14.44
C LYS A 907 35.48 23.59 -15.47
N ARG A 908 34.31 23.00 -15.23
CA ARG A 908 33.15 23.08 -16.13
C ARG A 908 32.37 24.38 -15.95
N VAL A 909 32.37 24.91 -14.72
CA VAL A 909 31.85 26.24 -14.44
C VAL A 909 32.73 27.28 -15.13
N ASP A 910 34.06 27.21 -14.94
CA ASP A 910 35.01 28.19 -15.49
C ASP A 910 35.08 28.14 -17.01
N ASN A 911 35.14 26.94 -17.61
CA ASN A 911 35.33 26.80 -19.05
C ASN A 911 34.06 27.04 -19.86
N TYR A 912 32.87 26.78 -19.29
CA TYR A 912 31.62 26.76 -20.04
C TYR A 912 30.47 27.55 -19.40
N GLY A 913 30.60 28.05 -18.17
CA GLY A 913 29.52 28.73 -17.47
C GLY A 913 28.39 27.80 -16.99
N MET A 914 28.68 26.51 -16.78
CA MET A 914 27.67 25.54 -16.34
C MET A 914 27.21 25.80 -14.90
N SER A 915 25.89 25.83 -14.70
CA SER A 915 25.30 25.84 -13.35
C SER A 915 25.36 24.44 -12.74
N ILE A 916 26.05 24.31 -11.61
CA ILE A 916 26.28 23.04 -10.90
C ILE A 916 26.02 23.27 -9.41
N LYS A 917 25.10 22.48 -8.83
CA LYS A 917 24.71 22.59 -7.42
C LYS A 917 24.69 21.23 -6.75
N GLY A 918 25.26 21.14 -5.55
CA GLY A 918 25.25 19.96 -4.68
C GLY A 918 24.42 20.20 -3.41
N PHE A 919 23.64 19.20 -3.01
CA PHE A 919 22.82 19.24 -1.80
C PHE A 919 23.65 19.20 -0.51
N LEU A 920 24.56 18.22 -0.41
CA LEU A 920 25.39 18.01 0.78
C LEU A 920 26.60 18.95 0.86
N GLY A 921 26.89 19.64 -0.24
CA GLY A 921 28.04 20.53 -0.37
C GLY A 921 28.37 20.83 -1.83
N ASN A 922 28.95 22.02 -2.04
CA ASN A 922 29.39 22.49 -3.34
C ASN A 922 30.92 22.47 -3.45
N PHE A 923 31.43 21.89 -4.54
CA PHE A 923 32.85 21.87 -4.91
C PHE A 923 33.80 21.42 -3.79
N VAL A 924 33.38 20.41 -3.03
CA VAL A 924 34.12 19.86 -1.89
C VAL A 924 35.41 19.17 -2.35
N ASP A 925 36.50 19.31 -1.60
CA ASP A 925 37.66 18.43 -1.79
C ASP A 925 37.38 17.08 -1.11
N ARG A 926 37.28 16.02 -1.91
CA ARG A 926 36.93 14.69 -1.40
C ARG A 926 37.99 14.10 -0.47
N HIS A 927 39.24 14.55 -0.57
CA HIS A 927 40.36 14.01 0.21
C HIS A 927 40.67 14.86 1.44
N ASP A 928 40.16 16.09 1.49
CA ASP A 928 40.34 17.04 2.59
C ASP A 928 38.99 17.46 3.19
N THR A 929 38.16 16.47 3.54
CA THR A 929 36.85 16.69 4.15
C THR A 929 36.49 15.62 5.16
N HIS A 930 35.75 16.03 6.19
CA HIS A 930 35.18 15.13 7.19
C HIS A 930 33.75 14.68 6.83
N ASN A 931 33.24 15.03 5.65
CA ASN A 931 31.88 14.66 5.26
C ASN A 931 31.78 13.12 5.12
N PRO A 932 30.89 12.44 5.89
CA PRO A 932 30.77 10.99 5.86
C PRO A 932 30.45 10.40 4.49
N PHE A 933 29.81 11.20 3.62
CA PHE A 933 29.51 10.82 2.25
C PHE A 933 30.78 10.41 1.47
N CYS A 934 31.84 11.21 1.58
CA CYS A 934 33.08 11.03 0.80
C CYS A 934 33.82 9.73 1.14
N ASN A 935 33.62 9.18 2.33
CA ASN A 935 34.27 7.95 2.79
C ASN A 935 33.60 6.67 2.28
N HIS A 936 32.35 6.77 1.81
CA HIS A 936 31.48 5.61 1.55
C HIS A 936 30.75 5.69 0.20
N ILE A 937 31.29 6.44 -0.77
CA ILE A 937 30.66 6.68 -2.09
C ILE A 937 30.04 5.42 -2.73
N PRO A 938 30.75 4.27 -2.87
CA PRO A 938 30.18 3.11 -3.55
C PRO A 938 28.96 2.51 -2.83
N LEU A 939 28.89 2.67 -1.51
CA LEU A 939 27.72 2.23 -0.74
C LEU A 939 26.53 3.14 -1.02
N TYR A 940 26.73 4.45 -1.11
CA TYR A 940 25.68 5.38 -1.55
C TYR A 940 25.26 5.11 -2.99
N GLU A 941 26.19 4.93 -3.93
CA GLU A 941 25.85 4.57 -5.33
C GLU A 941 25.01 3.28 -5.39
N THR A 942 25.35 2.26 -4.60
CA THR A 942 24.55 1.03 -4.49
C THR A 942 23.12 1.32 -4.02
N LEU A 943 22.94 2.18 -3.01
CA LEU A 943 21.62 2.56 -2.50
C LEU A 943 20.78 3.28 -3.56
N PHE A 944 21.37 4.07 -4.46
CA PHE A 944 20.62 4.84 -5.47
C PHE A 944 20.44 4.10 -6.81
N SER A 945 21.27 3.10 -7.09
CA SER A 945 21.24 2.34 -8.35
C SER A 945 19.86 1.73 -8.63
N SER A 946 19.39 1.82 -9.87
CA SER A 946 18.15 1.12 -10.27
C SER A 946 18.37 -0.39 -10.43
N GLU A 947 17.27 -1.12 -10.63
CA GLU A 947 17.29 -2.55 -10.92
C GLU A 947 17.83 -2.88 -12.31
N ASP A 948 17.75 -1.94 -13.26
CA ASP A 948 18.18 -2.17 -14.65
C ASP A 948 19.71 -2.32 -14.75
N THR A 949 20.19 -3.03 -15.77
CA THR A 949 21.63 -3.04 -16.10
C THR A 949 22.04 -1.73 -16.76
N SER A 950 23.35 -1.48 -16.87
CA SER A 950 23.84 -0.24 -17.47
C SER A 950 23.37 -0.05 -18.92
N PHE A 951 22.81 1.13 -19.22
CA PHE A 951 22.51 1.57 -20.58
C PHE A 951 23.81 1.71 -21.39
N ILE A 952 23.87 1.10 -22.57
CA ILE A 952 25.07 1.11 -23.43
C ILE A 952 24.94 2.12 -24.56
N ARG A 953 23.85 2.05 -25.33
CA ARG A 953 23.61 2.88 -26.52
C ARG A 953 22.16 2.88 -26.96
N MET A 954 21.78 3.84 -27.80
CA MET A 954 20.59 3.73 -28.65
C MET A 954 20.94 3.04 -29.97
N ASP A 955 20.10 2.11 -30.37
CA ASP A 955 20.22 1.36 -31.62
C ASP A 955 18.87 1.31 -32.34
N ARG A 956 18.80 0.71 -33.53
CA ARG A 956 17.54 0.51 -34.26
C ARG A 956 17.10 -0.94 -34.21
N ASP A 957 15.80 -1.15 -33.96
CA ASP A 957 15.19 -2.48 -34.09
C ASP A 957 15.10 -2.90 -35.57
N TRP A 958 14.65 -4.14 -35.83
CA TRP A 958 14.48 -4.66 -37.20
C TRP A 958 13.41 -3.92 -38.02
N LYS A 959 12.67 -2.98 -37.43
CA LYS A 959 11.72 -2.08 -38.09
C LYS A 959 12.26 -0.66 -38.25
N GLY A 960 13.53 -0.42 -37.91
CA GLY A 960 14.18 0.88 -38.01
C GLY A 960 13.83 1.87 -36.87
N ARG A 961 13.12 1.43 -35.84
CA ARG A 961 12.73 2.29 -34.71
C ARG A 961 13.84 2.32 -33.66
N LEU A 962 14.05 3.47 -33.03
CA LEU A 962 15.01 3.59 -31.93
C LEU A 962 14.64 2.67 -30.76
N SER A 963 15.63 1.95 -30.24
CA SER A 963 15.52 1.04 -29.12
C SER A 963 16.77 1.15 -28.23
N PRO A 964 16.62 1.21 -26.90
CA PRO A 964 17.75 1.19 -25.99
C PRO A 964 18.38 -0.19 -25.91
N VAL A 965 19.71 -0.21 -25.83
CA VAL A 965 20.52 -1.41 -25.60
C VAL A 965 21.15 -1.32 -24.22
N PHE A 966 20.94 -2.36 -23.41
CA PHE A 966 21.49 -2.48 -22.06
C PHE A 966 22.53 -3.59 -22.01
N MET A 967 23.36 -3.57 -20.96
CA MET A 967 24.31 -4.64 -20.70
C MET A 967 23.59 -5.95 -20.33
N ASP A 968 24.18 -7.08 -20.70
CA ASP A 968 23.66 -8.40 -20.31
C ASP A 968 23.62 -8.58 -18.78
N ARG A 969 22.61 -9.31 -18.31
CA ARG A 969 22.46 -9.63 -16.89
C ARG A 969 23.49 -10.66 -16.47
N MET A 970 24.16 -10.41 -15.34
CA MET A 970 25.12 -11.32 -14.73
C MET A 970 24.49 -12.10 -13.57
N GLU A 971 25.05 -13.27 -13.23
CA GLU A 971 24.51 -14.21 -12.24
C GLU A 971 24.37 -13.58 -10.83
N GLY A 972 25.23 -12.63 -10.45
CA GLY A 972 25.18 -11.90 -9.18
C GLY A 972 24.23 -10.70 -9.13
N GLU A 973 23.70 -10.23 -10.27
CA GLU A 973 22.85 -9.04 -10.33
C GLU A 973 21.48 -9.26 -9.67
N ALA A 974 20.91 -10.47 -9.78
CA ALA A 974 19.60 -10.76 -9.23
C ALA A 974 19.51 -10.51 -7.71
N LYS A 975 20.58 -10.80 -6.97
CA LYS A 975 20.65 -10.55 -5.52
C LYS A 975 20.70 -9.05 -5.22
N ARG A 976 21.46 -8.29 -6.01
CA ARG A 976 21.51 -6.83 -5.91
C ARG A 976 20.15 -6.21 -6.23
N GLU A 977 19.53 -6.60 -7.33
CA GLU A 977 18.18 -6.16 -7.73
C GLU A 977 17.19 -6.37 -6.58
N GLN A 978 17.14 -7.57 -5.99
CA GLN A 978 16.22 -7.88 -4.89
C GLN A 978 16.46 -7.00 -3.65
N ILE A 979 17.72 -6.82 -3.23
CA ILE A 979 18.03 -6.03 -2.03
C ILE A 979 17.78 -4.54 -2.28
N VAL A 980 18.23 -4.00 -3.42
CA VAL A 980 17.99 -2.60 -3.81
C VAL A 980 16.51 -2.31 -3.90
N HIS A 981 15.71 -3.19 -4.51
CA HIS A 981 14.26 -3.07 -4.56
C HIS A 981 13.66 -2.91 -3.15
N ARG A 982 14.05 -3.78 -2.20
CA ARG A 982 13.55 -3.71 -0.82
C ARG A 982 13.96 -2.41 -0.12
N ILE A 983 15.18 -1.93 -0.35
CA ILE A 983 15.65 -0.66 0.20
C ILE A 983 14.84 0.51 -0.40
N HIS A 984 14.68 0.58 -1.73
CA HIS A 984 13.91 1.63 -2.41
C HIS A 984 12.46 1.67 -1.92
N ARG A 985 11.81 0.51 -1.78
CA ARG A 985 10.47 0.38 -1.21
C ARG A 985 10.40 0.94 0.22
N GLY A 986 11.42 0.70 1.04
CA GLY A 986 11.54 1.29 2.37
C GLY A 986 11.65 2.82 2.31
N SER A 987 12.53 3.33 1.45
CA SER A 987 12.75 4.78 1.30
C SER A 987 11.51 5.51 0.83
N LEU A 988 10.82 4.96 -0.18
CA LEU A 988 9.58 5.53 -0.70
C LEU A 988 8.45 5.45 0.33
N ALA A 989 8.36 4.37 1.12
CA ALA A 989 7.37 4.29 2.20
C ALA A 989 7.60 5.35 3.29
N PHE A 990 8.85 5.66 3.63
CA PHE A 990 9.16 6.76 4.55
C PHE A 990 8.74 8.12 3.98
N ILE A 991 9.02 8.35 2.69
CA ILE A 991 8.60 9.58 1.99
C ILE A 991 7.07 9.71 1.98
N ASP A 992 6.36 8.62 1.68
CA ASP A 992 4.90 8.57 1.65
C ASP A 992 4.32 8.84 3.05
N ASP A 993 4.87 8.21 4.10
CA ASP A 993 4.43 8.43 5.49
C ASP A 993 4.62 9.91 5.91
N ILE A 994 5.80 10.49 5.66
CA ILE A 994 6.07 11.91 5.97
C ILE A 994 5.15 12.83 5.16
N SER A 995 5.05 12.62 3.85
CA SER A 995 4.21 13.46 2.98
C SER A 995 2.74 13.40 3.39
N GLN A 996 2.23 12.22 3.75
CA GLN A 996 0.83 12.03 4.13
C GLN A 996 0.54 12.62 5.52
N ILE A 997 1.41 12.40 6.50
CA ILE A 997 1.22 12.86 7.88
C ILE A 997 1.27 14.38 7.97
N PHE A 998 2.21 15.03 7.28
CA PHE A 998 2.31 16.49 7.35
C PHE A 998 1.42 17.20 6.33
N GLY A 999 1.06 16.54 5.22
CA GLY A 999 0.17 17.09 4.19
C GLY A 999 0.55 18.52 3.80
N ARG A 1000 -0.36 19.47 3.99
CA ARG A 1000 -0.14 20.90 3.70
C ARG A 1000 0.99 21.55 4.51
N HIS A 1001 1.37 20.97 5.64
CA HIS A 1001 2.47 21.45 6.47
C HIS A 1001 3.84 20.92 6.03
N PHE A 1002 3.92 19.98 5.09
CA PHE A 1002 5.18 19.42 4.61
C PHE A 1002 6.16 20.49 4.11
N ARG A 1003 5.66 21.52 3.40
CA ARG A 1003 6.49 22.62 2.88
C ARG A 1003 7.23 23.39 3.99
N GLN A 1004 6.67 23.44 5.20
CA GLN A 1004 7.21 24.21 6.33
C GLN A 1004 8.34 23.48 7.06
N LEU A 1005 8.49 22.16 6.89
CA LEU A 1005 9.56 21.41 7.55
C LEU A 1005 10.92 21.86 7.04
N ASP A 1006 11.88 22.05 7.95
CA ASP A 1006 13.30 22.16 7.65
C ASP A 1006 14.03 20.85 7.95
N ILE A 1007 14.75 20.32 6.94
CA ILE A 1007 15.43 19.03 7.04
C ILE A 1007 16.92 19.24 6.81
N GLU A 1008 17.68 19.23 7.91
CA GLU A 1008 19.11 19.46 7.87
C GLU A 1008 19.86 18.35 7.09
N PRO A 1009 20.65 18.68 6.05
CA PRO A 1009 21.32 17.69 5.21
C PRO A 1009 22.20 16.70 5.99
N ASN A 1010 22.98 17.18 6.97
CA ASN A 1010 23.87 16.32 7.76
C ASN A 1010 23.12 15.32 8.65
N LYS A 1011 21.95 15.71 9.18
CA LYS A 1011 21.11 14.80 9.98
C LYS A 1011 20.49 13.73 9.11
N SER A 1012 20.06 14.08 7.89
CA SER A 1012 19.48 13.13 6.93
C SER A 1012 20.40 11.96 6.58
N MET A 1013 21.73 12.13 6.66
CA MET A 1013 22.71 11.08 6.39
C MET A 1013 23.21 10.33 7.62
N ARG A 1014 22.94 10.83 8.84
CA ARG A 1014 23.67 10.38 10.04
C ARG A 1014 23.49 8.89 10.30
N ILE A 1015 22.29 8.35 10.06
CA ILE A 1015 22.01 6.91 10.21
C ILE A 1015 22.87 6.07 9.28
N LEU A 1016 22.95 6.43 8.00
CA LEU A 1016 23.80 5.75 7.02
C LEU A 1016 25.28 5.88 7.37
N ALA A 1017 25.71 7.08 7.79
CA ALA A 1017 27.08 7.31 8.25
C ALA A 1017 27.47 6.40 9.43
N THR A 1018 26.58 6.28 10.42
CA THR A 1018 26.77 5.35 11.57
C THR A 1018 26.81 3.91 11.09
N PHE A 1019 25.87 3.49 10.22
CA PHE A 1019 25.83 2.15 9.67
C PHE A 1019 27.11 1.78 8.91
N PHE A 1020 27.58 2.64 8.01
CA PHE A 1020 28.76 2.36 7.19
C PHE A 1020 30.06 2.35 7.99
N THR A 1021 30.12 3.12 9.08
CA THR A 1021 31.34 3.28 9.89
C THR A 1021 31.42 2.27 11.04
N GLN A 1022 30.29 1.94 11.67
CA GLN A 1022 30.21 1.03 12.83
C GLN A 1022 29.02 0.07 12.67
N PRO A 1023 29.01 -0.78 11.63
CA PRO A 1023 27.90 -1.70 11.40
C PRO A 1023 27.84 -2.78 12.46
N HIS A 1024 26.63 -3.12 12.91
CA HIS A 1024 26.40 -4.38 13.59
C HIS A 1024 26.52 -5.54 12.57
N PRO A 1025 27.10 -6.71 12.94
CA PRO A 1025 27.28 -7.84 12.00
C PRO A 1025 26.00 -8.31 11.30
N VAL A 1026 24.85 -8.07 11.90
CA VAL A 1026 23.53 -8.47 11.39
C VAL A 1026 23.03 -7.51 10.34
N ASP A 1027 23.21 -6.22 10.56
CA ASP A 1027 22.86 -5.19 9.58
C ASP A 1027 23.86 -5.24 8.42
N ALA A 1028 25.14 -5.52 8.68
CA ALA A 1028 26.16 -5.68 7.64
C ALA A 1028 25.77 -6.76 6.61
N ARG A 1029 25.15 -7.87 7.06
CA ARG A 1029 24.72 -8.98 6.19
C ARG A 1029 23.67 -8.59 5.16
N ILE A 1030 23.02 -7.43 5.29
CA ILE A 1030 22.13 -6.90 4.24
C ILE A 1030 22.88 -6.80 2.90
N PHE A 1031 24.18 -6.47 2.92
CA PHE A 1031 25.00 -6.35 1.72
C PHE A 1031 25.81 -7.60 1.33
N SER A 1032 25.66 -8.72 2.04
CA SER A 1032 26.43 -9.94 1.74
C SER A 1032 26.09 -10.50 0.36
N GLY A 1033 27.10 -10.69 -0.48
CA GLY A 1033 26.98 -11.17 -1.86
C GLY A 1033 26.50 -10.12 -2.87
N ILE A 1034 26.43 -8.84 -2.48
CA ILE A 1034 26.02 -7.77 -3.38
C ILE A 1034 27.18 -7.33 -4.25
N VAL A 1035 27.01 -7.45 -5.56
CA VAL A 1035 27.98 -6.97 -6.56
C VAL A 1035 27.80 -5.46 -6.81
N PHE A 1036 28.90 -4.79 -7.06
CA PHE A 1036 29.03 -3.41 -7.48
C PHE A 1036 29.55 -3.38 -8.91
N GLU A 1037 28.69 -2.93 -9.82
CA GLU A 1037 28.97 -2.86 -11.24
C GLU A 1037 29.78 -1.59 -11.58
N ASP A 1038 31.06 -1.75 -11.91
CA ASP A 1038 31.94 -0.67 -12.39
C ASP A 1038 32.24 -0.86 -13.89
N ALA A 1039 31.18 -1.03 -14.70
CA ALA A 1039 31.26 -1.39 -16.12
C ALA A 1039 32.05 -0.35 -16.95
N TYR A 1040 31.95 0.93 -16.59
CA TYR A 1040 32.68 1.99 -17.29
C TYR A 1040 34.18 1.99 -16.97
N GLY A 1041 34.56 1.71 -15.73
CA GLY A 1041 35.95 1.67 -15.27
C GLY A 1041 36.70 0.39 -15.67
N GLY A 1042 36.12 -0.51 -16.47
CA GLY A 1042 36.75 -1.75 -16.96
C GLY A 1042 37.22 -2.72 -15.86
N ALA A 1043 36.96 -2.41 -14.58
CA ALA A 1043 37.18 -3.28 -13.45
C ALA A 1043 36.10 -4.34 -13.49
N GLY A 1044 36.49 -5.61 -13.52
CA GLY A 1044 35.56 -6.70 -13.25
C GLY A 1044 34.76 -6.44 -11.97
N LEU A 1045 33.65 -7.16 -11.83
CA LEU A 1045 32.72 -7.08 -10.70
C LEU A 1045 33.48 -6.94 -9.36
N LYS A 1046 33.26 -5.82 -8.67
CA LYS A 1046 33.68 -5.65 -7.28
C LYS A 1046 32.52 -6.11 -6.41
N THR A 1047 32.79 -6.72 -5.26
CA THR A 1047 31.72 -7.06 -4.31
C THR A 1047 31.67 -5.99 -3.23
N ILE A 1048 30.48 -5.47 -2.92
CA ILE A 1048 30.29 -4.56 -1.78
C ILE A 1048 30.74 -5.27 -0.50
N LEU A 1049 30.20 -6.45 -0.26
CA LEU A 1049 30.55 -7.33 0.85
C LEU A 1049 30.41 -8.79 0.39
N PRO A 1050 31.43 -9.65 0.56
CA PRO A 1050 31.36 -11.04 0.10
C PRO A 1050 30.32 -11.86 0.85
N GLU A 1051 30.03 -13.06 0.32
CA GLU A 1051 29.28 -14.05 1.07
C GLU A 1051 30.08 -14.57 2.27
N ASN A 1052 29.36 -15.14 3.25
CA ASN A 1052 29.94 -15.53 4.54
C ASN A 1052 31.05 -16.59 4.39
N ASP A 1053 30.98 -17.42 3.37
CA ASP A 1053 31.97 -18.46 3.05
C ASP A 1053 33.24 -17.93 2.38
N ASN A 1054 33.26 -16.67 1.92
CA ASN A 1054 34.39 -16.09 1.19
C ASN A 1054 34.76 -14.66 1.64
N LEU A 1055 34.71 -14.40 2.96
CA LEU A 1055 35.00 -13.06 3.53
C LEU A 1055 36.46 -12.61 3.39
N GLU A 1056 37.38 -13.49 2.99
CA GLU A 1056 38.78 -13.13 2.68
C GLU A 1056 38.95 -12.49 1.28
N SER A 1057 37.92 -12.53 0.44
CA SER A 1057 37.95 -11.89 -0.87
C SER A 1057 37.98 -10.35 -0.77
N ASN A 1058 38.60 -9.71 -1.76
CA ASN A 1058 38.68 -8.25 -1.83
C ASN A 1058 37.28 -7.65 -1.98
N CYS A 1059 36.93 -6.68 -1.14
CA CYS A 1059 35.62 -6.05 -1.14
C CYS A 1059 35.71 -4.54 -0.93
N VAL A 1060 34.65 -3.84 -1.32
CA VAL A 1060 34.56 -2.39 -1.19
C VAL A 1060 34.37 -1.99 0.28
N TRP A 1061 33.54 -2.71 1.02
CA TRP A 1061 33.21 -2.37 2.41
C TRP A 1061 33.97 -3.24 3.41
N LYS A 1062 35.26 -2.93 3.59
CA LYS A 1062 36.16 -3.63 4.52
C LYS A 1062 35.59 -3.72 5.94
N LYS A 1063 34.97 -2.64 6.42
CA LYS A 1063 34.44 -2.61 7.78
C LYS A 1063 33.29 -3.59 8.00
N GLY A 1064 32.41 -3.75 7.01
CA GLY A 1064 31.37 -4.77 7.03
C GLY A 1064 31.94 -6.19 7.12
N ALA A 1065 33.00 -6.48 6.35
CA ALA A 1065 33.68 -7.78 6.39
C ALA A 1065 34.32 -8.04 7.76
N GLU A 1066 35.02 -7.06 8.34
CA GLU A 1066 35.65 -7.16 9.66
C GLU A 1066 34.65 -7.54 10.76
N VAL A 1067 33.50 -6.86 10.83
CA VAL A 1067 32.51 -7.12 11.90
C VAL A 1067 31.84 -8.48 11.74
N ILE A 1068 31.63 -8.96 10.51
CA ILE A 1068 31.08 -10.29 10.27
C ILE A 1068 32.10 -11.36 10.65
N LYS A 1069 33.37 -11.21 10.25
CA LYS A 1069 34.45 -12.13 10.64
C LYS A 1069 34.59 -12.22 12.16
N ALA A 1070 34.59 -11.07 12.85
CA ALA A 1070 34.68 -11.02 14.31
C ALA A 1070 33.48 -11.69 15.02
N ALA A 1071 32.33 -11.80 14.35
CA ALA A 1071 31.12 -12.42 14.88
C ALA A 1071 30.96 -13.91 14.52
N MET A 1072 31.87 -14.49 13.73
CA MET A 1072 31.84 -15.93 13.42
C MET A 1072 32.37 -16.75 14.59
N PRO A 1073 31.72 -17.88 14.95
CA PRO A 1073 32.20 -18.74 16.01
C PRO A 1073 33.55 -19.37 15.62
N THR A 1074 34.50 -19.38 16.56
CA THR A 1074 35.77 -20.11 16.39
C THR A 1074 35.51 -21.62 16.27
N ALA A 1075 36.40 -22.36 15.61
CA ALA A 1075 36.27 -23.80 15.39
C ALA A 1075 36.00 -24.63 16.67
N GLN A 1076 36.42 -24.14 17.84
CA GLN A 1076 36.11 -24.74 19.15
C GLN A 1076 34.65 -24.55 19.61
N GLN A 1077 33.96 -23.49 19.16
CA GLN A 1077 32.56 -23.22 19.48
C GLN A 1077 31.58 -23.95 18.55
N ALA A 1078 31.96 -24.17 17.29
CA ALA A 1078 31.16 -24.91 16.31
C ALA A 1078 30.91 -26.37 16.74
N ASN A 1079 31.94 -27.04 17.29
CA ASN A 1079 31.83 -28.40 17.80
C ASN A 1079 30.95 -28.55 19.05
N ALA A 1080 30.72 -27.46 19.80
CA ALA A 1080 29.81 -27.46 20.96
C ALA A 1080 28.34 -27.22 20.55
N GLN A 1081 28.09 -26.64 19.37
CA GLN A 1081 26.74 -26.37 18.85
C GLN A 1081 26.15 -27.52 18.03
N THR A 1082 26.97 -28.30 17.33
CA THR A 1082 26.55 -29.54 16.64
C THR A 1082 26.05 -30.60 17.61
N ALA A 1083 26.61 -30.69 18.82
CA ALA A 1083 26.12 -31.62 19.86
C ALA A 1083 24.75 -31.24 20.47
N LYS A 1084 24.25 -30.02 20.24
CA LYS A 1084 22.96 -29.54 20.80
C LYS A 1084 21.82 -29.46 19.77
N THR A 1085 22.13 -29.54 18.48
CA THR A 1085 21.16 -29.29 17.41
C THR A 1085 20.28 -30.51 17.09
N ASP A 1086 20.71 -31.73 17.44
CA ASP A 1086 19.93 -32.96 17.19
C ASP A 1086 18.71 -33.20 18.11
N LYS A 1087 18.43 -32.31 19.08
CA LYS A 1087 17.27 -32.48 20.00
C LYS A 1087 16.21 -31.37 19.99
N SER A 1088 16.27 -30.39 19.07
CA SER A 1088 15.38 -29.21 19.14
C SER A 1088 14.63 -28.84 17.85
N ALA A 1089 14.45 -29.80 16.93
CA ALA A 1089 13.81 -29.53 15.64
C ALA A 1089 12.27 -29.55 15.64
N ASN A 1090 11.58 -29.76 16.76
CA ASN A 1090 10.11 -29.66 16.82
C ASN A 1090 9.64 -29.07 18.16
N GLN A 1091 8.71 -28.11 18.07
CA GLN A 1091 8.09 -27.34 19.16
C GLN A 1091 8.98 -26.27 19.84
N VAL A 1092 9.05 -25.09 19.23
CA VAL A 1092 9.33 -23.86 19.99
C VAL A 1092 8.01 -23.39 20.61
N VAL A 1093 7.68 -23.93 21.79
CA VAL A 1093 6.71 -23.31 22.69
C VAL A 1093 7.36 -22.05 23.25
N PHE A 1094 6.87 -20.89 22.84
CA PHE A 1094 7.33 -19.59 23.30
C PHE A 1094 6.72 -19.29 24.67
N GLU A 1095 7.48 -19.48 25.75
CA GLU A 1095 7.19 -18.80 27.02
C GLU A 1095 7.61 -17.32 26.93
N PRO A 1096 6.78 -16.37 27.38
CA PRO A 1096 7.03 -14.94 27.23
C PRO A 1096 8.19 -14.47 28.13
N PRO A 1097 9.20 -13.74 27.60
CA PRO A 1097 10.27 -13.18 28.41
C PRO A 1097 9.94 -11.73 28.78
N TYR A 1098 8.99 -11.50 29.69
CA TYR A 1098 8.81 -10.18 30.32
C TYR A 1098 8.38 -10.28 31.78
N ALA A 1099 9.36 -10.10 32.67
CA ALA A 1099 9.15 -9.51 33.98
C ALA A 1099 10.35 -8.58 34.22
N GLN A 1100 10.24 -7.31 33.78
CA GLN A 1100 11.08 -6.25 34.33
C GLN A 1100 10.55 -5.97 35.73
N VAL A 1101 11.34 -6.37 36.73
CA VAL A 1101 11.03 -6.25 38.15
C VAL A 1101 11.11 -4.78 38.55
N PHE A 1102 9.98 -4.21 38.98
CA PHE A 1102 9.95 -2.89 39.61
C PHE A 1102 10.72 -2.92 40.94
N ASP A 1103 11.67 -2.01 41.14
CA ASP A 1103 12.56 -1.91 42.30
C ASP A 1103 11.80 -1.47 43.56
N LYS A 1104 11.16 -2.43 44.26
CA LYS A 1104 10.45 -2.20 45.54
C LYS A 1104 11.44 -2.11 46.71
N ILE A 1105 11.06 -1.44 47.80
CA ILE A 1105 11.90 -1.29 49.02
C ILE A 1105 12.37 -2.65 49.56
N GLU A 1106 11.51 -3.66 49.49
CA GLU A 1106 11.82 -5.02 49.90
C GLU A 1106 12.88 -5.67 48.99
N HIS A 1107 12.91 -5.35 47.69
CA HIS A 1107 13.97 -5.81 46.79
C HIS A 1107 15.31 -5.15 47.10
N ARG A 1108 15.32 -3.88 47.51
CA ARG A 1108 16.54 -3.20 47.99
C ARG A 1108 17.06 -3.81 49.29
N ILE A 1109 16.17 -4.14 50.24
CA ILE A 1109 16.54 -4.80 51.50
C ILE A 1109 17.09 -6.20 51.21
N ILE A 1110 16.40 -7.00 50.37
CA ILE A 1110 16.85 -8.35 50.02
C ILE A 1110 18.17 -8.29 49.24
N ARG A 1111 18.34 -7.37 48.29
CA ARG A 1111 19.61 -7.16 47.57
C ARG A 1111 20.74 -6.76 48.52
N TRP A 1112 20.49 -5.89 49.49
CA TRP A 1112 21.47 -5.51 50.50
C TRP A 1112 21.86 -6.70 51.39
N VAL A 1113 20.90 -7.49 51.87
CA VAL A 1113 21.14 -8.71 52.65
C VAL A 1113 21.93 -9.73 51.83
N VAL A 1114 21.56 -9.97 50.58
CA VAL A 1114 22.27 -10.92 49.69
C VAL A 1114 23.69 -10.43 49.38
N ARG A 1115 23.90 -9.12 49.20
CA ARG A 1115 25.25 -8.52 49.02
C ARG A 1115 26.14 -8.72 50.25
N LYS A 1116 25.58 -8.59 51.46
CA LYS A 1116 26.34 -8.72 52.71
C LYS A 1116 26.62 -10.17 53.11
N THR A 1117 25.77 -11.11 52.68
CA THR A 1117 25.84 -12.52 53.11
C THR A 1117 26.40 -13.47 52.04
N SER A 1118 26.57 -13.02 50.80
CA SER A 1118 27.03 -13.84 49.67
C SER A 1118 28.34 -13.32 49.07
N ASN A 1119 29.18 -14.22 48.55
CA ASN A 1119 30.37 -13.82 47.79
C ASN A 1119 30.01 -13.22 46.42
N ASP A 1120 30.96 -12.53 45.77
CA ASP A 1120 30.72 -11.81 44.51
C ASP A 1120 30.13 -12.69 43.40
N LYS A 1121 30.59 -13.95 43.29
CA LYS A 1121 30.07 -14.90 42.30
C LYS A 1121 28.58 -15.20 42.55
N LYS A 1122 28.20 -15.42 43.81
CA LYS A 1122 26.81 -15.66 44.22
C LYS A 1122 25.95 -14.40 44.11
N PHE A 1123 26.49 -13.23 44.43
CA PHE A 1123 25.79 -11.96 44.27
C PHE A 1123 25.51 -11.63 42.80
N ARG A 1124 26.50 -11.79 41.90
CA ARG A 1124 26.26 -11.65 40.44
C ARG A 1124 25.22 -12.64 39.93
N LYS A 1125 25.21 -13.87 40.46
CA LYS A 1125 24.17 -14.86 40.12
C LYS A 1125 22.79 -14.43 40.59
N PHE A 1126 22.69 -13.80 41.76
CA PHE A 1126 21.46 -13.17 42.24
C PHE A 1126 21.02 -12.02 41.32
N GLU A 1127 21.93 -11.14 40.89
CA GLU A 1127 21.59 -10.02 40.01
C GLU A 1127 21.18 -10.45 38.59
N HIS A 1128 21.84 -11.47 38.03
CA HIS A 1128 21.57 -11.93 36.66
C HIS A 1128 20.46 -12.99 36.58
N THR A 1129 20.31 -13.82 37.62
CA THR A 1129 19.37 -14.95 37.63
C THR A 1129 18.79 -15.18 39.04
N PRO A 1130 18.03 -14.23 39.61
CA PRO A 1130 17.57 -14.30 41.00
C PRO A 1130 16.76 -15.57 41.30
N VAL A 1131 15.96 -16.06 40.32
CA VAL A 1131 15.20 -17.31 40.44
C VAL A 1131 16.11 -18.51 40.69
N LYS A 1132 17.17 -18.65 39.89
CA LYS A 1132 18.15 -19.74 40.05
C LYS A 1132 18.97 -19.55 41.32
N PHE A 1133 19.31 -18.32 41.68
CA PHE A 1133 20.01 -18.03 42.93
C PHE A 1133 19.24 -18.53 44.17
N PHE A 1134 17.95 -18.23 44.26
CA PHE A 1134 17.13 -18.67 45.38
C PHE A 1134 16.82 -20.17 45.32
N ALA A 1135 16.56 -20.73 44.14
CA ALA A 1135 16.27 -22.15 43.95
C ALA A 1135 17.46 -23.05 44.32
N ASP A 1136 18.69 -22.63 43.98
CA ASP A 1136 19.91 -23.41 44.22
C ASP A 1136 20.39 -23.34 45.69
N SER A 1137 19.73 -22.54 46.54
CA SER A 1137 20.10 -22.42 47.94
C SER A 1137 19.59 -23.60 48.76
N LYS A 1138 20.51 -24.30 49.45
CA LYS A 1138 20.16 -25.42 50.34
C LYS A 1138 19.39 -24.94 51.59
N THR A 1139 19.53 -23.68 51.97
CA THR A 1139 18.92 -23.09 53.18
C THR A 1139 17.45 -22.74 52.97
N LYS A 1140 16.55 -23.27 53.82
CA LYS A 1140 15.09 -23.02 53.73
C LYS A 1140 14.73 -21.53 53.81
N HIS A 1141 15.39 -20.75 54.67
CA HIS A 1141 15.12 -19.31 54.81
C HIS A 1141 15.45 -18.50 53.56
N VAL A 1142 16.52 -18.86 52.83
CA VAL A 1142 16.90 -18.18 51.58
C VAL A 1142 15.90 -18.52 50.46
N ARG A 1143 15.40 -19.76 50.42
CA ARG A 1143 14.30 -20.13 49.51
C ARG A 1143 13.00 -19.40 49.84
N LEU A 1144 12.69 -19.17 51.12
CA LEU A 1144 11.54 -18.38 51.56
C LEU A 1144 11.68 -16.89 51.20
N LEU A 1145 12.87 -16.31 51.43
CA LEU A 1145 13.23 -14.97 50.94
C LEU A 1145 13.07 -14.87 49.42
N GLY A 1146 13.45 -15.92 48.69
CA GLY A 1146 13.21 -16.03 47.26
C GLY A 1146 11.73 -16.05 46.90
N LYS A 1147 10.87 -16.75 47.66
CA LYS A 1147 9.43 -16.69 47.47
C LYS A 1147 8.88 -15.28 47.70
N ILE A 1148 9.38 -14.53 48.68
CA ILE A 1148 8.98 -13.13 48.92
C ILE A 1148 9.49 -12.21 47.80
N TYR A 1149 10.73 -12.42 47.37
CA TYR A 1149 11.34 -11.68 46.26
C TYR A 1149 10.54 -11.90 44.97
N MET A 1150 10.08 -13.13 44.71
CA MET A 1150 9.37 -13.59 43.50
C MET A 1150 7.85 -13.41 43.52
N SER A 1151 7.19 -13.53 44.69
CA SER A 1151 5.72 -13.43 44.79
C SER A 1151 5.20 -12.01 44.66
N ARG A 1152 6.11 -11.03 44.66
CA ARG A 1152 5.80 -9.60 44.54
C ARG A 1152 6.64 -8.90 43.47
N SER A 1153 7.31 -9.64 42.57
CA SER A 1153 8.01 -9.10 41.39
C SER A 1153 7.05 -8.77 40.26
#